data_AF-W5LF28-F1
#
_entry.id   AF-W5LF28-F1
#
_cell.length_a   1.000
_cell.length_b   1.000
_cell.length_c   1.000
_cell.angle_alpha   90.00
_cell.angle_beta   90.00
_cell.angle_gamma   90.00
#
_symmetry.space_group_name_H-M   'P 1'
#
loop_
_entity.id
_entity.type
_entity.pdbx_description
1 polymer ?
#
loop_
_entity_poly.entity_id
_entity_poly.type
_entity_poly.pdbx_seq_one_letter_code
_entity_poly.pdbx_strand_id
1 'polypeptide(L)'
;MSLDEDTRWLEWVTKQFESIAGEDKEIDLDEFKTALKVKESFFAERFFTLFDSDGSNSISLDELLKALNLLIHGSETDKLRFLFQVYDVDGQFSHSSGSIDPDELRTVLKSCLKESAISLPEEKLDDLTLALFESADKDNSGSITFEELKAELETFPEVMENLTISAANWLKPPDLDQKKRPTPRYLTRTYWHNNSRKLLFLCLYSVLNLLLFIMNMMQYAYGGPWLMLAKGCGICLNLNCTFIMVLMLRRCLTWLRATWIVRILPLDQNILLHQMVGYAIVIFTVAHTMAHVMNFITLTQADDSYQLWEYLLTTRPGIGWVKGTASITGVVLQVLICLMVVCSSTFVRRSGHFEVFYWSHLLYIWVWVLLIVHCANFWKWFVAPGVIFFVEKLVGIAVSRMGGLYIVEVNLLPSKVTHLVIKRPPFFQFKPGDYVYINIPVIAKYEWHPFTISSAPEQQDSMWLHVRSMGQWTNRLFEYFRQSDSQAMSNKRLTASLRNRRHETRNQASKNIENHRYCNIKCYVDGPYGTPTRQIFASEHAVLIGAGIGITPFASILQSIIYRMRKQNCPNCNYSWCETIKDNEMKLRKVDFIWINRDQKSFEWFVSLLTKLEMDQADEEPEGRFLEMHMYMTSALSKNDMKAIGLQMALDLLAKKEKRDSITGLRTRTQPGRPDWGKVFKKVSEEKKGKVHVFYCGSPALAKVIKAQSEKFGFNFYKENF
;
A
#
# COMPACT_ATOMS: atom_id res chain seq x y z
N MET A 1 0.54 -9.70 -37.56
CA MET A 1 0.91 -8.27 -37.60
C MET A 1 0.78 -7.78 -39.02
N SER A 2 0.68 -6.47 -39.24
CA SER A 2 0.78 -5.92 -40.62
C SER A 2 2.24 -5.96 -41.09
N LEU A 3 2.50 -6.05 -42.40
CA LEU A 3 3.86 -6.02 -42.98
C LEU A 3 4.72 -4.82 -42.49
N ASP A 4 4.08 -3.71 -42.14
CA ASP A 4 4.73 -2.51 -41.60
C ASP A 4 5.14 -2.67 -40.12
N GLU A 5 4.46 -3.51 -39.35
CA GLU A 5 4.82 -3.83 -37.96
C GLU A 5 5.98 -4.83 -37.91
N ASP A 6 6.03 -5.81 -38.81
CA ASP A 6 7.10 -6.81 -38.87
C ASP A 6 8.45 -6.16 -39.26
N THR A 7 8.45 -5.25 -40.25
CA THR A 7 9.66 -4.51 -40.65
C THR A 7 10.21 -3.64 -39.52
N ARG A 8 9.34 -2.95 -38.78
CA ARG A 8 9.74 -2.13 -37.61
C ARG A 8 10.25 -2.96 -36.46
N TRP A 9 9.69 -4.15 -36.26
CA TRP A 9 10.16 -5.07 -35.22
C TRP A 9 11.57 -5.58 -35.54
N LEU A 10 11.83 -6.00 -36.79
CA LEU A 10 13.15 -6.42 -37.24
C LEU A 10 14.19 -5.31 -37.08
N GLU A 11 13.89 -4.08 -37.52
CA GLU A 11 14.78 -2.92 -37.33
C GLU A 11 15.10 -2.66 -35.85
N TRP A 12 14.10 -2.81 -34.98
CA TRP A 12 14.29 -2.64 -33.54
C TRP A 12 15.20 -3.72 -32.95
N VAL A 13 14.97 -5.00 -33.28
CA VAL A 13 15.77 -6.13 -32.80
C VAL A 13 17.22 -5.99 -33.23
N THR A 14 17.47 -5.71 -34.52
CA THR A 14 18.84 -5.53 -35.05
C THR A 14 19.57 -4.41 -34.32
N LYS A 15 18.89 -3.28 -34.08
CA LYS A 15 19.49 -2.15 -33.33
C LYS A 15 19.77 -2.48 -31.86
N GLN A 16 18.95 -3.32 -31.23
CA GLN A 16 19.24 -3.79 -29.87
C GLN A 16 20.41 -4.77 -29.85
N PHE A 17 20.46 -5.70 -30.81
CA PHE A 17 21.58 -6.63 -30.97
C PHE A 17 22.91 -5.87 -31.10
N GLU A 18 22.99 -4.90 -32.02
CA GLU A 18 24.20 -4.08 -32.22
C GLU A 18 24.59 -3.27 -30.97
N SER A 19 23.63 -2.91 -30.12
CA SER A 19 23.92 -2.20 -28.87
C SER A 19 24.48 -3.12 -27.77
N ILE A 20 24.25 -4.44 -27.88
CA ILE A 20 24.64 -5.42 -26.87
C ILE A 20 25.94 -6.11 -27.30
N ALA A 21 26.01 -6.55 -28.56
CA ALA A 21 27.07 -7.34 -29.17
C ALA A 21 28.38 -6.58 -29.49
N GLY A 22 28.57 -5.38 -28.91
CA GLY A 22 29.82 -4.64 -29.02
C GLY A 22 30.42 -4.47 -30.44
N GLU A 23 31.76 -4.56 -30.51
CA GLU A 23 32.53 -4.44 -31.76
C GLU A 23 32.73 -5.80 -32.47
N ASP A 24 32.61 -6.89 -31.74
CA ASP A 24 32.74 -8.29 -32.17
C ASP A 24 31.48 -8.86 -32.82
N LYS A 25 30.33 -8.18 -32.68
CA LYS A 25 29.04 -8.54 -33.30
C LYS A 25 28.53 -9.94 -32.92
N GLU A 26 28.96 -10.41 -31.77
CA GLU A 26 28.53 -11.65 -31.14
C GLU A 26 28.05 -11.32 -29.73
N ILE A 27 27.06 -12.05 -29.22
CA ILE A 27 26.58 -11.88 -27.85
C ILE A 27 27.04 -13.07 -27.03
N ASP A 28 27.89 -12.85 -26.03
CA ASP A 28 28.28 -13.90 -25.09
C ASP A 28 27.19 -14.15 -24.02
N LEU A 29 27.37 -15.18 -23.18
CA LEU A 29 26.39 -15.54 -22.16
C LEU A 29 26.16 -14.43 -21.11
N ASP A 30 27.21 -13.68 -20.75
CA ASP A 30 27.13 -12.63 -19.74
C ASP A 30 26.48 -11.36 -20.31
N GLU A 31 26.76 -11.02 -21.56
CA GLU A 31 26.10 -9.97 -22.34
C GLU A 31 24.63 -10.31 -22.56
N PHE A 32 24.32 -11.56 -22.91
CA PHE A 32 22.96 -12.05 -23.03
C PHE A 32 22.22 -11.88 -21.69
N LYS A 33 22.76 -12.39 -20.59
CA LYS A 33 22.20 -12.23 -19.23
C LYS A 33 22.01 -10.75 -18.86
N THR A 34 22.98 -9.90 -19.18
CA THR A 34 22.94 -8.46 -18.93
C THR A 34 21.82 -7.77 -19.73
N ALA A 35 21.65 -8.14 -21.00
CA ALA A 35 20.56 -7.66 -21.83
C ALA A 35 19.19 -8.00 -21.23
N LEU A 36 19.06 -9.18 -20.61
CA LEU A 36 17.80 -9.61 -19.99
C LEU A 36 17.63 -9.04 -18.58
N LYS A 37 18.64 -8.33 -18.07
CA LYS A 37 18.72 -7.80 -16.71
C LYS A 37 18.61 -8.91 -15.65
N VAL A 38 19.16 -10.08 -15.94
CA VAL A 38 19.25 -11.22 -15.01
C VAL A 38 20.72 -11.48 -14.67
N LYS A 39 21.01 -11.81 -13.41
CA LYS A 39 22.38 -12.19 -12.99
C LYS A 39 22.61 -13.69 -13.05
N GLU A 40 21.66 -14.46 -12.53
CA GLU A 40 21.62 -15.91 -12.56
C GLU A 40 20.20 -16.32 -12.95
N SER A 41 20.06 -17.05 -14.05
CA SER A 41 18.78 -17.57 -14.51
C SER A 41 19.03 -18.86 -15.27
N PHE A 42 18.47 -19.96 -14.74
CA PHE A 42 18.49 -21.27 -15.39
C PHE A 42 17.96 -21.17 -16.82
N PHE A 43 16.86 -20.43 -17.01
CA PHE A 43 16.27 -20.22 -18.33
C PHE A 43 17.10 -19.35 -19.26
N ALA A 44 17.86 -18.38 -18.75
CA ALA A 44 18.74 -17.58 -19.62
C ALA A 44 19.87 -18.44 -20.20
N GLU A 45 20.43 -19.34 -19.39
CA GLU A 45 21.45 -20.30 -19.86
C GLU A 45 20.86 -21.28 -20.87
N ARG A 46 19.65 -21.80 -20.61
CA ARG A 46 18.95 -22.70 -21.55
C ARG A 46 18.59 -22.00 -22.86
N PHE A 47 18.06 -20.78 -22.82
CA PHE A 47 17.78 -20.03 -24.05
C PHE A 47 19.04 -19.73 -24.83
N PHE A 48 20.13 -19.40 -24.14
CA PHE A 48 21.41 -19.17 -24.78
C PHE A 48 21.87 -20.42 -25.55
N THR A 49 21.87 -21.59 -24.89
CA THR A 49 22.25 -22.85 -25.54
C THR A 49 21.33 -23.30 -26.66
N LEU A 50 20.05 -22.89 -26.64
CA LEU A 50 19.11 -23.21 -27.72
C LEU A 50 19.21 -22.24 -28.89
N PHE A 51 19.73 -21.03 -28.66
CA PHE A 51 19.92 -20.03 -29.71
C PHE A 51 21.28 -20.22 -30.40
N ASP A 52 22.31 -20.61 -29.64
CA ASP A 52 23.63 -21.02 -30.14
C ASP A 52 23.52 -22.37 -30.86
N SER A 53 23.24 -22.31 -32.16
CA SER A 53 22.98 -23.48 -32.99
C SER A 53 24.25 -24.17 -33.45
N ASP A 54 25.36 -23.44 -33.48
CA ASP A 54 26.67 -23.93 -33.88
C ASP A 54 27.59 -24.32 -32.71
N GLY A 55 27.17 -24.05 -31.47
CA GLY A 55 27.89 -24.39 -30.25
C GLY A 55 29.13 -23.53 -30.01
N SER A 56 29.16 -22.32 -30.58
CA SER A 56 30.28 -21.39 -30.51
C SER A 56 30.47 -20.76 -29.12
N ASN A 57 29.50 -20.91 -28.21
CA ASN A 57 29.34 -20.18 -26.95
C ASN A 57 29.13 -18.67 -27.15
N SER A 58 28.59 -18.30 -28.29
CA SER A 58 28.23 -16.93 -28.69
C SER A 58 26.96 -16.98 -29.54
N ILE A 59 26.14 -15.92 -29.50
CA ILE A 59 24.96 -15.82 -30.37
C ILE A 59 25.20 -14.79 -31.46
N SER A 60 25.18 -15.24 -32.70
CA SER A 60 25.21 -14.36 -33.87
C SER A 60 23.84 -13.72 -34.15
N LEU A 61 23.82 -12.63 -34.94
CA LEU A 61 22.56 -11.97 -35.32
C LEU A 61 21.62 -12.93 -36.08
N ASP A 62 22.17 -13.78 -36.94
CA ASP A 62 21.38 -14.72 -37.74
C ASP A 62 20.74 -15.81 -36.88
N GLU A 63 21.46 -16.33 -35.89
CA GLU A 63 20.96 -17.29 -34.91
C GLU A 63 19.87 -16.69 -34.03
N LEU A 64 20.10 -15.47 -33.52
CA LEU A 64 19.07 -14.75 -32.78
C LEU A 64 17.82 -14.60 -33.65
N LEU A 65 17.93 -14.03 -34.85
CA LEU A 65 16.79 -13.81 -35.74
C LEU A 65 16.05 -15.10 -36.10
N LYS A 66 16.76 -16.21 -36.35
CA LYS A 66 16.16 -17.53 -36.59
C LYS A 66 15.35 -18.00 -35.39
N ALA A 67 15.93 -17.94 -34.19
CA ALA A 67 15.25 -18.36 -32.97
C ALA A 67 14.02 -17.47 -32.66
N LEU A 68 14.14 -16.16 -32.88
CA LEU A 68 13.03 -15.22 -32.67
C LEU A 68 11.92 -15.41 -33.69
N ASN A 69 12.26 -15.67 -34.95
CA ASN A 69 11.29 -15.95 -36.00
C ASN A 69 10.49 -17.22 -35.69
N LEU A 70 11.13 -18.27 -35.16
CA LEU A 70 10.45 -19.47 -34.70
C LEU A 70 9.48 -19.16 -33.55
N LEU A 71 9.89 -18.35 -32.58
CA LEU A 71 9.05 -18.01 -31.42
C LEU A 71 7.87 -17.09 -31.74
N ILE A 72 8.00 -16.22 -32.75
CA ILE A 72 6.95 -15.26 -33.12
C ILE A 72 6.04 -15.84 -34.21
N HIS A 73 6.64 -16.33 -35.29
CA HIS A 73 5.94 -16.75 -36.51
C HIS A 73 5.83 -18.27 -36.65
N GLY A 74 6.48 -19.06 -35.79
CA GLY A 74 6.36 -20.52 -35.80
C GLY A 74 4.96 -21.01 -35.46
N SER A 75 4.67 -22.23 -35.91
CA SER A 75 3.43 -22.93 -35.59
C SER A 75 3.34 -23.22 -34.08
N GLU A 76 2.14 -23.51 -33.58
CA GLU A 76 1.96 -23.92 -32.18
C GLU A 76 2.82 -25.14 -31.83
N THR A 77 2.95 -26.09 -32.76
CA THR A 77 3.82 -27.26 -32.62
C THR A 77 5.31 -26.91 -32.53
N ASP A 78 5.80 -25.93 -33.29
CA ASP A 78 7.21 -25.51 -33.23
C ASP A 78 7.53 -24.86 -31.88
N LYS A 79 6.61 -24.03 -31.38
CA LYS A 79 6.72 -23.37 -30.07
C LYS A 79 6.69 -24.37 -28.92
N LEU A 80 5.81 -25.36 -28.99
CA LEU A 80 5.76 -26.46 -28.02
C LEU A 80 7.05 -27.27 -28.04
N ARG A 81 7.62 -27.50 -29.23
CA ARG A 81 8.88 -28.23 -29.36
C ARG A 81 10.04 -27.45 -28.76
N PHE A 82 10.05 -26.13 -28.95
CA PHE A 82 11.00 -25.26 -28.27
C PHE A 82 10.83 -25.31 -26.74
N LEU A 83 9.59 -25.25 -26.23
CA LEU A 83 9.33 -25.38 -24.78
C LEU A 83 9.80 -26.74 -24.24
N PHE A 84 9.55 -27.83 -24.97
CA PHE A 84 10.01 -29.17 -24.63
C PHE A 84 11.54 -29.21 -24.52
N GLN A 85 12.25 -28.65 -25.51
CA GLN A 85 13.71 -28.53 -25.47
C GLN A 85 14.22 -27.67 -24.32
N VAL A 86 13.44 -26.71 -23.81
CA VAL A 86 13.83 -25.95 -22.61
C VAL A 86 13.78 -26.83 -21.35
N TYR A 87 12.85 -27.79 -21.30
CA TYR A 87 12.59 -28.64 -20.12
C TYR A 87 13.47 -29.89 -20.08
N ASP A 88 13.89 -30.40 -21.24
CA ASP A 88 14.81 -31.53 -21.45
C ASP A 88 16.26 -31.13 -21.11
N VAL A 89 16.69 -31.27 -19.85
CA VAL A 89 17.93 -30.65 -19.33
C VAL A 89 19.20 -31.38 -19.80
N ASP A 90 19.13 -32.69 -20.02
CA ASP A 90 20.25 -33.57 -20.35
C ASP A 90 20.88 -33.33 -21.74
N GLY A 91 20.21 -32.60 -22.63
CA GLY A 91 20.64 -32.33 -24.00
C GLY A 91 21.96 -31.56 -24.20
N GLN A 92 22.70 -31.24 -23.13
CA GLN A 92 24.01 -30.58 -23.20
C GLN A 92 25.17 -31.53 -23.58
N PHE A 93 25.02 -32.84 -23.44
CA PHE A 93 26.10 -33.80 -23.72
C PHE A 93 25.63 -34.90 -24.68
N SER A 94 25.80 -34.61 -25.97
CA SER A 94 25.86 -35.54 -27.09
C SER A 94 24.60 -36.33 -27.47
N HIS A 95 23.63 -36.63 -26.61
CA HIS A 95 22.37 -37.29 -27.00
C HIS A 95 21.20 -36.65 -26.23
N SER A 96 20.29 -35.94 -26.91
CA SER A 96 18.98 -35.63 -26.31
C SER A 96 18.27 -36.95 -26.08
N SER A 97 17.87 -37.23 -24.85
CA SER A 97 17.05 -38.41 -24.56
C SER A 97 15.71 -38.34 -25.29
N GLY A 98 15.28 -37.12 -25.66
CA GLY A 98 14.02 -36.88 -26.37
C GLY A 98 12.80 -37.09 -25.48
N SER A 99 13.02 -37.11 -24.16
CA SER A 99 12.04 -37.40 -23.13
C SER A 99 12.41 -36.63 -21.86
N ILE A 100 11.43 -36.06 -21.15
CA ILE A 100 11.67 -35.33 -19.90
C ILE A 100 11.53 -36.29 -18.72
N ASP A 101 12.58 -36.44 -17.90
CA ASP A 101 12.53 -37.28 -16.71
C ASP A 101 12.00 -36.54 -15.46
N PRO A 102 11.61 -37.25 -14.38
CA PRO A 102 11.09 -36.62 -13.16
C PRO A 102 12.08 -35.66 -12.48
N ASP A 103 13.38 -35.94 -12.52
CA ASP A 103 14.43 -35.16 -11.86
C ASP A 103 14.74 -33.87 -12.64
N GLU A 104 14.68 -33.93 -13.96
CA GLU A 104 14.72 -32.78 -14.87
C GLU A 104 13.53 -31.87 -14.62
N LEU A 105 12.32 -32.43 -14.63
CA LEU A 105 11.10 -31.67 -14.36
C LEU A 105 11.16 -30.99 -12.98
N ARG A 106 11.66 -31.71 -11.97
CA ARG A 106 11.90 -31.17 -10.63
C ARG A 106 12.89 -30.01 -10.65
N THR A 107 13.96 -30.12 -11.42
CA THR A 107 14.99 -29.07 -11.56
C THR A 107 14.43 -27.81 -12.22
N VAL A 108 13.62 -27.99 -13.27
CA VAL A 108 12.92 -26.90 -13.95
C VAL A 108 11.96 -26.21 -12.98
N LEU A 109 11.09 -26.97 -12.30
CA LEU A 109 10.13 -26.43 -11.33
C LEU A 109 10.81 -25.70 -10.16
N LYS A 110 11.93 -26.25 -9.64
CA LYS A 110 12.74 -25.60 -8.61
C LYS A 110 13.28 -24.25 -9.08
N SER A 111 13.74 -24.18 -10.33
CA SER A 111 14.22 -22.95 -10.94
C SER A 111 13.09 -21.93 -11.15
N CYS A 112 11.90 -22.38 -11.59
CA CYS A 112 10.71 -21.53 -11.71
C CYS A 112 10.28 -20.93 -10.36
N LEU A 113 10.33 -21.72 -9.28
CA LEU A 113 10.00 -21.26 -7.93
C LEU A 113 10.98 -20.18 -7.45
N LYS A 114 12.29 -20.39 -7.67
CA LYS A 114 13.34 -19.41 -7.35
C LYS A 114 13.14 -18.10 -8.11
N GLU A 115 12.86 -18.17 -9.42
CA GLU A 115 12.59 -16.98 -10.25
C GLU A 115 11.27 -16.26 -9.88
N SER A 116 10.25 -17.01 -9.45
CA SER A 116 8.95 -16.46 -9.01
C SER A 116 8.95 -15.92 -7.58
N ALA A 117 10.07 -16.02 -6.86
CA ALA A 117 10.19 -15.73 -5.43
C ALA A 117 9.19 -16.53 -4.55
N ILE A 118 8.88 -17.75 -4.97
CA ILE A 118 8.05 -18.71 -4.24
C ILE A 118 8.96 -19.66 -3.48
N SER A 119 8.70 -19.84 -2.19
CA SER A 119 9.44 -20.73 -1.31
C SER A 119 8.51 -21.83 -0.84
N LEU A 120 8.73 -23.06 -1.31
CA LEU A 120 8.00 -24.24 -0.87
C LEU A 120 8.96 -25.21 -0.16
N PRO A 121 8.48 -25.98 0.84
CA PRO A 121 9.23 -27.12 1.36
C PRO A 121 9.61 -28.10 0.24
N GLU A 122 10.76 -28.78 0.34
CA GLU A 122 11.19 -29.74 -0.69
C GLU A 122 10.15 -30.86 -0.90
N GLU A 123 9.50 -31.34 0.18
CA GLU A 123 8.39 -32.30 0.08
C GLU A 123 7.24 -31.81 -0.82
N LYS A 124 6.90 -30.52 -0.75
CA LYS A 124 5.84 -29.92 -1.58
C LYS A 124 6.29 -29.69 -3.02
N LEU A 125 7.59 -29.48 -3.24
CA LEU A 125 8.15 -29.48 -4.59
C LEU A 125 8.06 -30.88 -5.20
N ASP A 126 8.35 -31.92 -4.43
CA ASP A 126 8.25 -33.31 -4.89
C ASP A 126 6.79 -33.66 -5.21
N ASP A 127 5.82 -33.27 -4.36
CA ASP A 127 4.38 -33.41 -4.63
C ASP A 127 3.96 -32.69 -5.93
N LEU A 128 4.50 -31.49 -6.19
CA LEU A 128 4.22 -30.71 -7.40
C LEU A 128 4.76 -31.40 -8.64
N THR A 129 6.00 -31.88 -8.59
CA THR A 129 6.64 -32.62 -9.68
C THR A 129 5.84 -33.87 -9.99
N LEU A 130 5.51 -34.67 -8.97
CA LEU A 130 4.73 -35.90 -9.15
C LEU A 130 3.35 -35.61 -9.73
N ALA A 131 2.65 -34.57 -9.25
CA ALA A 131 1.33 -34.23 -9.77
C ALA A 131 1.35 -33.82 -11.25
N LEU A 132 2.38 -33.09 -11.69
CA LEU A 132 2.55 -32.73 -13.10
C LEU A 132 2.98 -33.95 -13.93
N PHE A 133 3.90 -34.76 -13.40
CA PHE A 133 4.41 -35.95 -14.06
C PHE A 133 3.33 -37.01 -14.28
N GLU A 134 2.58 -37.38 -13.23
CA GLU A 134 1.43 -38.30 -13.29
C GLU A 134 0.34 -37.81 -14.25
N SER A 135 0.21 -36.49 -14.42
CA SER A 135 -0.75 -35.93 -15.38
C SER A 135 -0.25 -36.06 -16.81
N ALA A 136 1.04 -35.83 -17.07
CA ALA A 136 1.61 -35.86 -18.41
C ALA A 136 1.93 -37.28 -18.93
N ASP A 137 2.54 -38.13 -18.10
CA ASP A 137 2.90 -39.52 -18.44
C ASP A 137 1.64 -40.40 -18.45
N LYS A 138 1.00 -40.52 -19.62
CA LYS A 138 -0.27 -41.28 -19.75
C LYS A 138 0.00 -42.77 -19.94
N ASP A 139 1.15 -43.12 -20.51
CA ASP A 139 1.50 -44.50 -20.80
C ASP A 139 2.27 -45.20 -19.66
N ASN A 140 2.63 -44.45 -18.61
CA ASN A 140 3.42 -44.88 -17.46
C ASN A 140 4.81 -45.40 -17.85
N SER A 141 5.40 -44.82 -18.88
CA SER A 141 6.74 -45.16 -19.35
C SER A 141 7.84 -44.70 -18.38
N GLY A 142 7.53 -43.77 -17.47
CA GLY A 142 8.52 -43.18 -16.56
C GLY A 142 9.33 -42.05 -17.19
N SER A 143 8.91 -41.54 -18.34
CA SER A 143 9.48 -40.38 -19.02
C SER A 143 8.42 -39.64 -19.84
N ILE A 144 8.44 -38.31 -19.92
CA ILE A 144 7.43 -37.56 -20.69
C ILE A 144 7.93 -37.32 -22.11
N THR A 145 7.25 -37.87 -23.09
CA THR A 145 7.56 -37.63 -24.52
C THR A 145 6.99 -36.30 -25.02
N PHE A 146 7.47 -35.82 -26.17
CA PHE A 146 6.95 -34.59 -26.79
C PHE A 146 5.44 -34.64 -27.04
N GLU A 147 4.92 -35.77 -27.55
CA GLU A 147 3.50 -35.92 -27.86
C GLU A 147 2.64 -35.93 -26.59
N GLU A 148 3.14 -36.48 -25.48
CA GLU A 148 2.46 -36.46 -24.19
C GLU A 148 2.41 -35.06 -23.58
N LEU A 149 3.54 -34.34 -23.58
CA LEU A 149 3.58 -32.96 -23.12
C LEU A 149 2.65 -32.07 -23.94
N LYS A 150 2.65 -32.25 -25.27
CA LYS A 150 1.76 -31.54 -26.19
C LYS A 150 0.29 -31.84 -25.90
N ALA A 151 -0.08 -33.11 -25.79
CA ALA A 151 -1.46 -33.52 -25.50
C ALA A 151 -1.93 -32.93 -24.16
N GLU A 152 -1.07 -32.93 -23.15
CA GLU A 152 -1.40 -32.34 -21.84
C GLU A 152 -1.56 -30.80 -21.95
N LEU A 153 -0.67 -30.10 -22.66
CA LEU A 153 -0.76 -28.64 -22.87
C LEU A 153 -1.98 -28.22 -23.69
N GLU A 154 -2.41 -29.02 -24.66
CA GLU A 154 -3.63 -28.79 -25.43
C GLU A 154 -4.90 -28.84 -24.55
N THR A 155 -4.88 -29.55 -23.42
CA THR A 155 -5.99 -29.51 -22.45
C THR A 155 -6.10 -28.18 -21.70
N PHE A 156 -5.08 -27.32 -21.78
CA PHE A 156 -5.04 -25.99 -21.15
C PHE A 156 -4.96 -24.87 -22.22
N PRO A 157 -6.09 -24.52 -22.87
CA PRO A 157 -6.09 -23.54 -23.97
C PRO A 157 -5.62 -22.15 -23.55
N GLU A 158 -5.80 -21.76 -22.27
CA GLU A 158 -5.24 -20.51 -21.73
C GLU A 158 -3.70 -20.47 -21.81
N VAL A 159 -3.04 -21.62 -21.69
CA VAL A 159 -1.57 -21.73 -21.76
C VAL A 159 -1.10 -21.58 -23.20
N MET A 160 -1.82 -22.20 -24.14
CA MET A 160 -1.52 -22.17 -25.58
C MET A 160 -1.60 -20.77 -26.18
N GLU A 161 -2.65 -20.00 -25.85
CA GLU A 161 -2.77 -18.60 -26.27
C GLU A 161 -1.64 -17.72 -25.72
N ASN A 162 -1.13 -18.05 -24.52
CA ASN A 162 -0.12 -17.28 -23.81
C ASN A 162 1.32 -17.60 -24.22
N LEU A 163 1.62 -18.80 -24.73
CA LEU A 163 2.93 -19.19 -25.25
C LEU A 163 3.41 -18.27 -26.37
N THR A 164 2.53 -18.00 -27.35
CA THR A 164 2.81 -17.11 -28.49
C THR A 164 3.06 -15.66 -28.05
N ILE A 165 2.39 -15.23 -26.96
CA ILE A 165 2.49 -13.87 -26.44
C ILE A 165 3.73 -13.70 -25.53
N SER A 166 4.12 -14.73 -24.79
CA SER A 166 5.22 -14.65 -23.82
C SER A 166 6.60 -14.49 -24.46
N ALA A 167 6.91 -15.29 -25.48
CA ALA A 167 8.22 -15.24 -26.12
C ALA A 167 8.40 -13.89 -26.86
N ALA A 168 7.32 -13.38 -27.45
CA ALA A 168 7.28 -12.07 -28.09
C ALA A 168 7.37 -10.92 -27.07
N ASN A 169 6.79 -11.02 -25.88
CA ASN A 169 6.81 -9.94 -24.87
C ASN A 169 8.21 -9.63 -24.32
N TRP A 170 9.11 -10.62 -24.31
CA TRP A 170 10.52 -10.44 -23.95
C TRP A 170 11.28 -9.57 -24.98
N LEU A 171 10.78 -9.50 -26.22
CA LEU A 171 11.40 -8.83 -27.37
C LEU A 171 10.45 -7.85 -28.07
N LYS A 172 9.35 -7.48 -27.42
CA LYS A 172 8.46 -6.47 -27.93
C LYS A 172 9.12 -5.13 -27.58
N PRO A 173 9.34 -4.21 -28.54
CA PRO A 173 9.70 -2.85 -28.20
C PRO A 173 8.70 -2.34 -27.16
N PRO A 174 9.14 -1.61 -26.11
CA PRO A 174 8.22 -1.09 -25.11
C PRO A 174 7.10 -0.37 -25.86
N ASP A 175 5.85 -0.76 -25.62
CA ASP A 175 4.70 -0.13 -26.25
C ASP A 175 4.88 1.38 -26.09
N LEU A 176 5.04 2.10 -27.22
CA LEU A 176 4.93 3.54 -27.21
C LEU A 176 3.51 3.79 -26.75
N ASP A 177 3.34 4.03 -25.44
CA ASP A 177 2.08 4.37 -24.82
C ASP A 177 1.38 5.37 -25.74
N GLN A 178 0.42 4.89 -26.54
CA GLN A 178 -0.48 5.75 -27.24
C GLN A 178 -1.34 6.36 -26.15
N LYS A 179 -0.80 7.43 -25.54
CA LYS A 179 -1.50 8.33 -24.64
C LYS A 179 -2.60 8.96 -25.48
N LYS A 180 -3.69 8.23 -25.71
CA LYS A 180 -4.98 8.82 -26.06
C LYS A 180 -5.19 9.88 -25.01
N ARG A 181 -5.06 11.16 -25.38
CA ARG A 181 -5.24 12.29 -24.48
C ARG A 181 -6.69 12.21 -24.03
N PRO A 182 -6.99 11.70 -22.82
CA PRO A 182 -8.36 11.71 -22.37
C PRO A 182 -8.69 13.19 -22.16
N THR A 183 -9.96 13.55 -22.35
CA THR A 183 -10.47 14.79 -21.75
C THR A 183 -9.96 14.86 -20.30
N PRO A 184 -9.50 16.03 -19.82
CA PRO A 184 -8.89 16.11 -18.51
C PRO A 184 -9.88 15.57 -17.47
N ARG A 185 -9.47 14.52 -16.74
CA ARG A 185 -10.30 13.73 -15.82
C ARG A 185 -11.24 14.56 -14.93
N TYR A 186 -10.78 15.74 -14.52
CA TYR A 186 -11.49 16.70 -13.67
C TYR A 186 -12.75 17.32 -14.31
N LEU A 187 -12.88 17.28 -15.65
CA LEU A 187 -14.05 17.80 -16.39
C LEU A 187 -15.11 16.73 -16.67
N THR A 188 -14.89 15.48 -16.25
CA THR A 188 -15.88 14.41 -16.47
C THR A 188 -17.05 14.51 -15.49
N ARG A 189 -18.29 14.31 -15.96
CA ARG A 189 -19.51 14.31 -15.13
C ARG A 189 -19.41 13.32 -13.97
N THR A 190 -18.80 12.16 -14.21
CA THR A 190 -18.59 11.11 -13.20
C THR A 190 -17.65 11.57 -12.08
N TYR A 191 -16.59 12.31 -12.40
CA TYR A 191 -15.71 12.89 -11.38
C TYR A 191 -16.46 13.89 -10.49
N TRP A 192 -17.28 14.76 -11.08
CA TRP A 192 -18.07 15.75 -10.33
C TRP A 192 -19.11 15.08 -9.44
N HIS A 193 -19.80 14.06 -9.93
CA HIS A 193 -20.76 13.31 -9.13
C HIS A 193 -20.08 12.65 -7.91
N ASN A 194 -18.97 11.94 -8.13
CA ASN A 194 -18.28 11.19 -7.09
C ASN A 194 -17.54 12.08 -6.08
N ASN A 195 -17.08 13.26 -6.50
CA ASN A 195 -16.33 14.19 -5.65
C ASN A 195 -17.16 15.43 -5.27
N SER A 196 -18.48 15.41 -5.47
CA SER A 196 -19.39 16.56 -5.25
C SER A 196 -19.24 17.21 -3.88
N ARG A 197 -19.23 16.42 -2.80
CA ARG A 197 -19.02 16.89 -1.41
C ARG A 197 -17.69 17.63 -1.23
N LYS A 198 -16.63 17.09 -1.81
CA LYS A 198 -15.28 17.69 -1.77
C LYS A 198 -15.25 19.00 -2.55
N LEU A 199 -15.84 19.01 -3.76
CA LEU A 199 -15.89 20.18 -4.63
C LEU A 199 -16.75 21.28 -4.01
N LEU A 200 -17.90 20.94 -3.43
CA LEU A 200 -18.76 21.88 -2.72
C LEU A 200 -18.02 22.55 -1.57
N PHE A 201 -17.33 21.78 -0.73
CA PHE A 201 -16.52 22.31 0.36
C PHE A 201 -15.40 23.22 -0.14
N LEU A 202 -14.67 22.80 -1.19
CA LEU A 202 -13.61 23.61 -1.80
C LEU A 202 -14.15 24.91 -2.41
N CYS A 203 -15.31 24.85 -3.06
CA CYS A 203 -15.99 26.02 -3.59
C CYS A 203 -16.37 27.00 -2.48
N LEU A 204 -17.03 26.52 -1.42
CA LEU A 204 -17.38 27.32 -0.24
C LEU A 204 -16.14 27.95 0.41
N TYR A 205 -15.08 27.17 0.58
CA TYR A 205 -13.81 27.64 1.14
C TYR A 205 -13.16 28.73 0.28
N SER A 206 -13.13 28.56 -1.04
CA SER A 206 -12.59 29.55 -1.97
C SER A 206 -13.44 30.82 -2.02
N VAL A 207 -14.77 30.70 -2.04
CA VAL A 207 -15.70 31.84 -1.99
C VAL A 207 -15.54 32.62 -0.69
N LEU A 208 -15.42 31.93 0.45
CA LEU A 208 -15.21 32.58 1.75
C LEU A 208 -13.89 33.37 1.78
N ASN A 209 -12.78 32.77 1.30
CA ASN A 209 -11.51 33.48 1.20
C ASN A 209 -11.60 34.69 0.27
N LEU A 210 -12.22 34.54 -0.90
CA LEU A 210 -12.38 35.62 -1.87
C LEU A 210 -13.24 36.77 -1.32
N LEU A 211 -14.34 36.44 -0.63
CA LEU A 211 -15.22 37.43 -0.02
C LEU A 211 -14.50 38.23 1.06
N LEU A 212 -13.79 37.55 1.98
CA LEU A 212 -13.02 38.22 3.03
C LEU A 212 -11.92 39.12 2.44
N PHE A 213 -11.22 38.62 1.42
CA PHE A 213 -10.17 39.33 0.71
C PHE A 213 -10.69 40.63 0.09
N ILE A 214 -11.76 40.56 -0.71
CA ILE A 214 -12.37 41.71 -1.40
C ILE A 214 -12.93 42.70 -0.37
N MET A 215 -13.64 42.22 0.65
CA MET A 215 -14.22 43.08 1.69
C MET A 215 -13.15 43.91 2.41
N ASN A 216 -12.01 43.31 2.76
CA ASN A 216 -10.90 44.04 3.39
C ASN A 216 -10.20 44.97 2.40
N MET A 217 -10.01 44.58 1.14
CA MET A 217 -9.48 45.49 0.13
C MET A 217 -10.33 46.75 0.00
N MET A 218 -11.66 46.61 -0.05
CA MET A 218 -12.58 47.75 -0.16
C MET A 218 -12.52 48.66 1.07
N GLN A 219 -12.40 48.09 2.28
CA GLN A 219 -12.25 48.86 3.51
C GLN A 219 -10.99 49.74 3.53
N TYR A 220 -9.90 49.29 2.90
CA TYR A 220 -8.63 50.01 2.83
C TYR A 220 -8.35 50.62 1.45
N ALA A 221 -9.39 50.89 0.65
CA ALA A 221 -9.25 51.38 -0.72
C ALA A 221 -8.44 52.69 -0.84
N TYR A 222 -8.53 53.56 0.16
CA TYR A 222 -7.81 54.84 0.20
C TYR A 222 -6.32 54.71 0.58
N GLY A 223 -5.87 53.51 0.99
CA GLY A 223 -4.51 53.27 1.49
C GLY A 223 -3.46 52.91 0.43
N GLY A 224 -3.85 52.89 -0.85
CA GLY A 224 -3.00 52.48 -1.96
C GLY A 224 -3.07 50.97 -2.29
N PRO A 225 -2.72 50.58 -3.52
CA PRO A 225 -2.96 49.22 -4.02
C PRO A 225 -2.18 48.15 -3.25
N TRP A 226 -0.96 48.45 -2.82
CA TRP A 226 -0.12 47.51 -2.06
C TRP A 226 -0.65 47.29 -0.65
N LEU A 227 -1.14 48.35 0.02
CA LEU A 227 -1.75 48.22 1.35
C LEU A 227 -3.08 47.46 1.29
N MET A 228 -3.90 47.70 0.26
CA MET A 228 -5.13 46.95 0.02
C MET A 228 -4.84 45.45 -0.12
N LEU A 229 -3.87 45.09 -0.96
CA LEU A 229 -3.44 43.71 -1.15
C LEU A 229 -2.92 43.08 0.15
N ALA A 230 -2.08 43.81 0.89
CA ALA A 230 -1.53 43.35 2.15
C ALA A 230 -2.62 43.07 3.20
N LYS A 231 -3.60 43.97 3.36
CA LYS A 231 -4.74 43.80 4.29
C LYS A 231 -5.69 42.69 3.85
N GLY A 232 -5.95 42.57 2.55
CA GLY A 232 -6.71 41.45 1.98
C GLY A 232 -6.06 40.09 2.26
N CYS A 233 -4.76 39.95 2.02
CA CYS A 233 -4.04 38.70 2.35
C CYS A 233 -4.01 38.45 3.87
N GLY A 234 -3.89 39.51 4.69
CA GLY A 234 -3.85 39.41 6.15
C GLY A 234 -5.12 38.81 6.75
N ILE A 235 -6.32 39.19 6.28
CA ILE A 235 -7.57 38.60 6.78
C ILE A 235 -7.71 37.13 6.34
N CYS A 236 -7.28 36.78 5.13
CA CYS A 236 -7.26 35.40 4.66
C CYS A 236 -6.28 34.56 5.51
N LEU A 237 -5.13 35.10 5.89
CA LEU A 237 -4.20 34.43 6.80
C LEU A 237 -4.83 34.20 8.18
N ASN A 238 -5.57 35.17 8.74
CA ASN A 238 -6.27 34.98 10.02
C ASN A 238 -7.24 33.79 9.96
N LEU A 239 -8.04 33.70 8.89
CA LEU A 239 -8.95 32.57 8.67
C LEU A 239 -8.17 31.25 8.53
N ASN A 240 -7.19 31.20 7.63
CA ASN A 240 -6.51 29.95 7.27
C ASN A 240 -5.63 29.40 8.39
N CYS A 241 -4.89 30.27 9.11
CA CYS A 241 -4.08 29.89 10.27
C CYS A 241 -4.93 29.38 11.44
N THR A 242 -6.19 29.81 11.54
CA THR A 242 -7.15 29.27 12.51
C THR A 242 -7.76 27.97 12.00
N PHE A 243 -8.16 27.93 10.73
CA PHE A 243 -8.87 26.80 10.14
C PHE A 243 -7.99 25.54 10.01
N ILE A 244 -6.70 25.70 9.76
CA ILE A 244 -5.74 24.59 9.69
C ILE A 244 -5.68 23.78 11.01
N MET A 245 -5.89 24.45 12.15
CA MET A 245 -5.99 23.84 13.47
C MET A 245 -7.30 23.09 13.65
N VAL A 246 -8.42 23.68 13.23
CA VAL A 246 -9.75 23.05 13.29
C VAL A 246 -9.77 21.70 12.55
N LEU A 247 -9.08 21.62 11.42
CA LEU A 247 -8.94 20.37 10.65
C LEU A 247 -8.14 19.27 11.37
N MET A 248 -7.44 19.62 12.46
CA MET A 248 -6.63 18.73 13.29
C MET A 248 -7.22 18.46 14.69
N LEU A 249 -8.45 18.90 14.95
CA LEU A 249 -9.24 18.50 16.14
C LEU A 249 -9.77 17.07 15.97
N ARG A 250 -8.90 16.08 16.09
CA ARG A 250 -9.17 14.71 15.66
C ARG A 250 -10.26 14.03 16.48
N ARG A 251 -10.36 14.32 17.79
CA ARG A 251 -11.41 13.74 18.64
C ARG A 251 -12.76 14.37 18.31
N CYS A 252 -12.81 15.70 18.20
CA CYS A 252 -14.00 16.42 17.78
C CYS A 252 -14.47 15.98 16.38
N LEU A 253 -13.55 15.84 15.41
CA LEU A 253 -13.87 15.35 14.07
C LEU A 253 -14.32 13.88 14.07
N THR A 254 -13.75 13.04 14.93
CA THR A 254 -14.19 11.65 15.09
C THR A 254 -15.61 11.55 15.64
N TRP A 255 -15.95 12.42 16.61
CA TRP A 255 -17.32 12.55 17.11
C TRP A 255 -18.26 13.10 16.02
N LEU A 256 -17.84 14.14 15.30
CA LEU A 256 -18.62 14.76 14.23
C LEU A 256 -18.92 13.79 13.08
N ARG A 257 -17.99 12.87 12.76
CA ARG A 257 -18.21 11.80 11.78
C ARG A 257 -19.35 10.84 12.16
N ALA A 258 -19.70 10.72 13.44
CA ALA A 258 -20.82 9.91 13.89
C ALA A 258 -22.18 10.60 13.70
N THR A 259 -22.19 11.88 13.30
CA THR A 259 -23.40 12.68 13.11
C THR A 259 -23.80 12.79 11.63
N TRP A 260 -24.99 13.33 11.35
CA TRP A 260 -25.49 13.56 10.00
C TRP A 260 -24.63 14.52 9.15
N ILE A 261 -23.79 15.33 9.79
CA ILE A 261 -22.93 16.35 9.15
C ILE A 261 -21.95 15.73 8.15
N VAL A 262 -21.55 14.47 8.35
CA VAL A 262 -20.66 13.73 7.42
C VAL A 262 -21.26 13.55 6.02
N ARG A 263 -22.58 13.65 5.88
CA ARG A 263 -23.25 13.58 4.57
C ARG A 263 -22.98 14.83 3.72
N ILE A 264 -22.75 15.98 4.37
CA ILE A 264 -22.52 17.27 3.72
C ILE A 264 -21.02 17.59 3.65
N LEU A 265 -20.31 17.45 4.76
CA LEU A 265 -18.90 17.84 4.87
C LEU A 265 -17.95 16.64 4.66
N PRO A 266 -16.86 16.80 3.88
CA PRO A 266 -15.86 15.76 3.64
C PRO A 266 -14.89 15.60 4.84
N LEU A 267 -15.42 15.31 6.03
CA LEU A 267 -14.67 15.18 7.30
C LEU A 267 -13.59 14.07 7.25
N ASP A 268 -13.79 13.10 6.35
CA ASP A 268 -12.88 11.98 6.07
C ASP A 268 -11.57 12.43 5.41
N GLN A 269 -11.57 13.60 4.79
CA GLN A 269 -10.41 14.15 4.08
C GLN A 269 -9.72 15.27 4.87
N ASN A 270 -9.96 15.38 6.18
CA ASN A 270 -9.43 16.47 7.02
C ASN A 270 -7.91 16.66 6.90
N ILE A 271 -7.11 15.58 6.81
CA ILE A 271 -5.65 15.66 6.61
C ILE A 271 -5.31 16.21 5.22
N LEU A 272 -6.05 15.80 4.18
CA LEU A 272 -5.85 16.32 2.82
C LEU A 272 -6.27 17.79 2.72
N LEU A 273 -7.37 18.17 3.39
CA LEU A 273 -7.78 19.57 3.55
C LEU A 273 -6.71 20.38 4.29
N HIS A 274 -6.13 19.84 5.37
CA HIS A 274 -5.06 20.50 6.13
C HIS A 274 -3.84 20.78 5.25
N GLN A 275 -3.45 19.83 4.40
CA GLN A 275 -2.37 20.04 3.43
C GLN A 275 -2.70 21.18 2.45
N MET A 276 -3.92 21.20 1.89
CA MET A 276 -4.34 22.26 0.98
C MET A 276 -4.39 23.64 1.65
N VAL A 277 -4.92 23.73 2.88
CA VAL A 277 -4.91 24.97 3.66
C VAL A 277 -3.48 25.40 4.01
N GLY A 278 -2.58 24.45 4.31
CA GLY A 278 -1.17 24.72 4.51
C GLY A 278 -0.51 25.38 3.30
N TYR A 279 -0.78 24.89 2.09
CA TYR A 279 -0.31 25.55 0.86
C TYR A 279 -0.94 26.93 0.65
N ALA A 280 -2.23 27.09 0.96
CA ALA A 280 -2.89 28.40 0.89
C ALA A 280 -2.26 29.42 1.86
N ILE A 281 -1.90 29.00 3.08
CA ILE A 281 -1.18 29.85 4.05
C ILE A 281 0.15 30.32 3.43
N VAL A 282 0.93 29.45 2.82
CA VAL A 282 2.20 29.84 2.17
C VAL A 282 1.97 30.88 1.07
N ILE A 283 1.01 30.62 0.17
CA ILE A 283 0.68 31.54 -0.94
C ILE A 283 0.28 32.92 -0.40
N PHE A 284 -0.64 32.97 0.58
CA PHE A 284 -1.05 34.23 1.18
C PHE A 284 0.07 34.89 1.98
N THR A 285 0.97 34.15 2.62
CA THR A 285 2.10 34.72 3.37
C THR A 285 3.10 35.39 2.43
N VAL A 286 3.43 34.74 1.31
CA VAL A 286 4.31 35.33 0.28
C VAL A 286 3.67 36.59 -0.32
N ALA A 287 2.38 36.52 -0.71
CA ALA A 287 1.67 37.67 -1.25
C ALA A 287 1.55 38.82 -0.25
N HIS A 288 1.24 38.53 1.02
CA HIS A 288 1.16 39.50 2.11
C HIS A 288 2.51 40.19 2.36
N THR A 289 3.59 39.41 2.43
CA THR A 289 4.95 39.93 2.67
C THR A 289 5.40 40.79 1.49
N MET A 290 5.20 40.32 0.26
CA MET A 290 5.54 41.08 -0.95
C MET A 290 4.77 42.40 -1.02
N ALA A 291 3.47 42.38 -0.71
CA ALA A 291 2.65 43.59 -0.68
C ALA A 291 3.13 44.59 0.39
N HIS A 292 3.51 44.11 1.57
CA HIS A 292 4.11 44.97 2.60
C HIS A 292 5.46 45.55 2.19
N VAL A 293 6.35 44.75 1.59
CA VAL A 293 7.65 45.22 1.08
C VAL A 293 7.45 46.31 0.02
N MET A 294 6.56 46.08 -0.96
CA MET A 294 6.25 47.08 -1.98
C MET A 294 5.64 48.34 -1.39
N ASN A 295 4.75 48.19 -0.41
CA ASN A 295 4.18 49.33 0.32
C ASN A 295 5.26 50.13 1.07
N PHE A 296 6.22 49.46 1.71
CA PHE A 296 7.33 50.13 2.38
C PHE A 296 8.26 50.83 1.40
N ILE A 297 8.55 50.24 0.23
CA ILE A 297 9.31 50.91 -0.84
C ILE A 297 8.59 52.20 -1.27
N THR A 298 7.28 52.15 -1.49
CA THR A 298 6.52 53.36 -1.85
C THR A 298 6.51 54.41 -0.74
N LEU A 299 6.47 53.99 0.53
CA LEU A 299 6.54 54.92 1.66
C LEU A 299 7.93 55.56 1.79
N THR A 300 9.01 54.80 1.60
CA THR A 300 10.38 55.34 1.63
C THR A 300 10.67 56.30 0.48
N GLN A 301 9.99 56.15 -0.65
CA GLN A 301 10.10 57.09 -1.78
C GLN A 301 9.26 58.35 -1.57
N ALA A 302 8.19 58.27 -0.78
CA ALA A 302 7.30 59.38 -0.50
C ALA A 302 7.76 60.22 0.71
N ASP A 303 8.45 59.60 1.68
CA ASP A 303 8.94 60.23 2.90
C ASP A 303 10.36 59.72 3.24
N ASP A 304 11.33 60.63 3.31
CA ASP A 304 12.75 60.36 3.60
C ASP A 304 13.04 60.11 5.10
N SER A 305 11.99 60.07 5.93
CA SER A 305 12.11 59.92 7.38
C SER A 305 12.69 58.57 7.83
N TYR A 306 12.52 57.51 7.03
CA TYR A 306 12.98 56.15 7.36
C TYR A 306 13.51 55.41 6.14
N GLN A 307 14.52 54.56 6.34
CA GLN A 307 15.05 53.68 5.31
C GLN A 307 14.29 52.35 5.25
N LEU A 308 14.35 51.64 4.10
CA LEU A 308 13.64 50.37 3.90
C LEU A 308 13.99 49.30 4.96
N TRP A 309 15.26 49.20 5.35
CA TRP A 309 15.69 48.24 6.38
C TRP A 309 15.12 48.59 7.76
N GLU A 310 14.86 49.88 8.04
CA GLU A 310 14.21 50.30 9.27
C GLU A 310 12.76 49.82 9.31
N TYR A 311 12.05 49.87 8.18
CA TYR A 311 10.71 49.28 8.04
C TYR A 311 10.67 47.76 8.17
N LEU A 312 11.70 47.05 7.71
CA LEU A 312 11.71 45.58 7.70
C LEU A 312 12.20 44.95 9.00
N LEU A 313 13.24 45.53 9.61
CA LEU A 313 14.00 44.89 10.69
C LEU A 313 14.02 45.68 12.00
N THR A 314 13.42 46.88 12.06
CA THR A 314 13.39 47.68 13.29
C THR A 314 11.97 47.98 13.75
N THR A 315 11.83 48.36 15.02
CA THR A 315 10.57 48.83 15.61
C THR A 315 10.36 50.33 15.49
N ARG A 316 11.35 51.07 14.96
CA ARG A 316 11.37 52.54 14.92
C ARG A 316 10.15 53.14 14.21
N PRO A 317 9.67 52.59 13.08
CA PRO A 317 8.50 53.12 12.39
C PRO A 317 7.17 52.89 13.12
N GLY A 318 7.18 52.20 14.26
CA GLY A 318 5.98 52.01 15.10
C GLY A 318 4.88 51.16 14.46
N ILE A 319 5.16 50.42 13.39
CA ILE A 319 4.14 49.66 12.65
C ILE A 319 3.74 48.39 13.39
N GLY A 320 2.46 48.31 13.75
CA GLY A 320 1.87 47.11 14.35
C GLY A 320 1.26 47.37 15.71
N TRP A 321 0.90 46.28 16.38
CA TRP A 321 0.24 46.33 17.67
C TRP A 321 1.23 46.51 18.83
N VAL A 322 2.10 45.51 19.07
CA VAL A 322 3.06 45.56 20.19
C VAL A 322 4.26 46.41 19.80
N LYS A 323 4.29 47.69 20.18
CA LYS A 323 5.47 48.57 20.07
C LYS A 323 6.18 48.53 18.69
N GLY A 324 5.43 48.43 17.60
CA GLY A 324 6.01 48.41 16.25
C GLY A 324 6.64 47.08 15.79
N THR A 325 6.37 45.95 16.44
CA THR A 325 7.04 44.66 16.15
C THR A 325 6.52 43.90 14.92
N ALA A 326 5.59 44.46 14.13
CA ALA A 326 4.93 43.70 13.07
C ALA A 326 5.91 43.16 12.02
N SER A 327 6.89 43.96 11.60
CA SER A 327 7.85 43.57 10.56
C SER A 327 8.79 42.46 11.03
N ILE A 328 9.39 42.60 12.21
CA ILE A 328 10.29 41.59 12.80
C ILE A 328 9.56 40.27 13.00
N THR A 329 8.37 40.32 13.61
CA THR A 329 7.55 39.12 13.82
C THR A 329 7.11 38.47 12.50
N GLY A 330 6.83 39.26 11.46
CA GLY A 330 6.51 38.78 10.12
C GLY A 330 7.67 38.01 9.47
N VAL A 331 8.90 38.52 9.57
CA VAL A 331 10.10 37.84 9.05
C VAL A 331 10.34 36.52 9.78
N VAL A 332 10.25 36.51 11.12
CA VAL A 332 10.41 35.28 11.91
C VAL A 332 9.30 34.26 11.57
N LEU A 333 8.06 34.70 11.45
CA LEU A 333 6.93 33.86 11.02
C LEU A 333 7.18 33.24 9.64
N GLN A 334 7.68 34.03 8.68
CA GLN A 334 7.96 33.56 7.33
C GLN A 334 9.04 32.45 7.31
N VAL A 335 10.09 32.59 8.12
CA VAL A 335 11.14 31.56 8.27
C VAL A 335 10.57 30.29 8.89
N LEU A 336 9.79 30.41 9.98
CA LEU A 336 9.19 29.26 10.65
C LEU A 336 8.21 28.50 9.74
N ILE A 337 7.34 29.22 9.03
CA ILE A 337 6.40 28.61 8.07
C ILE A 337 7.15 27.91 6.94
N CYS A 338 8.20 28.53 6.40
CA CYS A 338 9.03 27.92 5.35
C CYS A 338 9.68 26.62 5.83
N LEU A 339 10.34 26.65 6.99
CA LEU A 339 10.96 25.48 7.61
C LEU A 339 9.94 24.35 7.82
N MET A 340 8.78 24.68 8.39
CA MET A 340 7.71 23.70 8.61
C MET A 340 7.24 23.03 7.31
N VAL A 341 7.08 23.79 6.22
CA VAL A 341 6.58 23.27 4.93
C VAL A 341 7.63 22.39 4.26
N VAL A 342 8.90 22.79 4.28
CA VAL A 342 10.01 21.99 3.73
C VAL A 342 10.12 20.65 4.46
N CYS A 343 10.13 20.68 5.80
CA CYS A 343 10.20 19.47 6.62
C CYS A 343 8.92 18.62 6.56
N SER A 344 7.77 19.21 6.23
CA SER A 344 6.49 18.49 6.03
C SER A 344 6.31 17.93 4.62
N SER A 345 7.26 18.19 3.71
CA SER A 345 7.19 17.70 2.33
C SER A 345 7.16 16.17 2.24
N THR A 346 6.55 15.66 1.17
CA THR A 346 6.47 14.20 0.96
C THR A 346 7.84 13.55 0.81
N PHE A 347 8.84 14.30 0.35
CA PHE A 347 10.22 13.84 0.23
C PHE A 347 10.82 13.55 1.61
N VAL A 348 10.78 14.54 2.52
CA VAL A 348 11.31 14.39 3.88
C VAL A 348 10.55 13.31 4.65
N ARG A 349 9.21 13.32 4.62
CA ARG A 349 8.40 12.34 5.36
C ARG A 349 8.60 10.89 4.88
N ARG A 350 9.01 10.68 3.63
CA ARG A 350 9.29 9.35 3.06
C ARG A 350 10.77 8.94 3.13
N SER A 351 11.66 9.83 3.58
CA SER A 351 13.09 9.57 3.70
C SER A 351 13.47 8.61 4.83
N GLY A 352 12.49 8.12 5.61
CA GLY A 352 12.71 7.26 6.78
C GLY A 352 12.89 8.03 8.10
N HIS A 353 13.01 9.36 8.05
CA HIS A 353 13.23 10.27 9.19
C HIS A 353 11.94 10.99 9.60
N PHE A 354 10.97 10.25 10.14
CA PHE A 354 9.68 10.82 10.54
C PHE A 354 9.81 11.85 11.67
N GLU A 355 10.84 11.71 12.51
CA GLU A 355 11.17 12.61 13.62
C GLU A 355 11.45 14.05 13.16
N VAL A 356 12.07 14.24 12.00
CA VAL A 356 12.32 15.58 11.43
C VAL A 356 11.01 16.29 11.18
N PHE A 357 10.06 15.59 10.55
CA PHE A 357 8.70 16.10 10.36
C PHE A 357 8.02 16.36 11.71
N TYR A 358 8.07 15.40 12.64
CA TYR A 358 7.39 15.52 13.93
C TYR A 358 7.84 16.76 14.71
N TRP A 359 9.14 16.93 14.92
CA TRP A 359 9.69 18.04 15.72
C TRP A 359 9.57 19.39 15.03
N SER A 360 9.86 19.46 13.73
CA SER A 360 9.69 20.71 12.98
C SER A 360 8.24 21.15 12.94
N HIS A 361 7.29 20.22 12.85
CA HIS A 361 5.88 20.56 12.78
C HIS A 361 5.35 21.08 14.13
N LEU A 362 5.92 20.67 15.28
CA LEU A 362 5.59 21.25 16.60
C LEU A 362 5.86 22.76 16.72
N LEU A 363 6.63 23.34 15.79
CA LEU A 363 6.83 24.80 15.71
C LEU A 363 5.52 25.58 15.48
N TYR A 364 4.40 24.92 15.17
CA TYR A 364 3.08 25.57 15.10
C TYR A 364 2.74 26.36 16.38
N ILE A 365 3.23 25.92 17.55
CA ILE A 365 2.99 26.61 18.84
C ILE A 365 3.62 28.00 18.79
N TRP A 366 4.87 28.08 18.32
CA TRP A 366 5.58 29.34 18.16
C TRP A 366 4.95 30.22 17.08
N VAL A 367 4.49 29.63 15.98
CA VAL A 367 3.76 30.35 14.93
C VAL A 367 2.50 30.99 15.50
N TRP A 368 1.70 30.30 16.33
CA TRP A 368 0.51 30.89 16.94
C TRP A 368 0.82 32.01 17.91
N VAL A 369 1.81 31.84 18.80
CA VAL A 369 2.24 32.88 19.73
C VAL A 369 2.68 34.13 18.96
N LEU A 370 3.50 33.95 17.93
CA LEU A 370 3.96 35.07 17.09
C LEU A 370 2.83 35.70 16.28
N LEU A 371 1.85 34.94 15.78
CA LEU A 371 0.68 35.49 15.09
C LEU A 371 -0.18 36.38 15.99
N ILE A 372 -0.33 36.02 17.28
CA ILE A 372 -1.05 36.85 18.27
C ILE A 372 -0.32 38.19 18.48
N VAL A 373 1.01 38.17 18.54
CA VAL A 373 1.84 39.39 18.68
C VAL A 373 1.85 40.22 17.40
N HIS A 374 1.94 39.55 16.24
CA HIS A 374 2.03 40.16 14.92
C HIS A 374 0.74 40.88 14.51
N CYS A 375 -0.43 40.29 14.80
CA CYS A 375 -1.73 40.78 14.34
C CYS A 375 -2.68 41.08 15.50
N ALA A 376 -3.01 42.36 15.69
CA ALA A 376 -3.88 42.88 16.75
C ALA A 376 -5.23 42.16 16.89
N ASN A 377 -5.78 41.67 15.77
CA ASN A 377 -7.12 41.05 15.74
C ASN A 377 -7.08 39.52 15.64
N PHE A 378 -5.91 38.89 15.53
CA PHE A 378 -5.83 37.43 15.36
C PHE A 378 -6.37 36.66 16.56
N TRP A 379 -6.23 37.20 17.77
CA TRP A 379 -6.77 36.57 18.99
C TRP A 379 -8.28 36.32 18.91
N LYS A 380 -9.05 37.19 18.22
CA LYS A 380 -10.50 37.02 18.04
C LYS A 380 -10.84 35.75 17.25
N TRP A 381 -9.99 35.39 16.29
CA TRP A 381 -10.11 34.16 15.51
C TRP A 381 -9.58 32.95 16.28
N PHE A 382 -8.55 33.14 17.09
CA PHE A 382 -7.85 32.05 17.76
C PHE A 382 -8.52 31.55 19.05
N VAL A 383 -9.14 32.42 19.86
CA VAL A 383 -9.58 32.05 21.24
C VAL A 383 -10.49 30.82 21.26
N ALA A 384 -11.61 30.82 20.54
CA ALA A 384 -12.57 29.71 20.62
C ALA A 384 -11.99 28.39 20.04
N PRO A 385 -11.43 28.36 18.82
CA PRO A 385 -10.79 27.15 18.28
C PRO A 385 -9.57 26.70 19.08
N GLY A 386 -8.79 27.64 19.60
CA GLY A 386 -7.58 27.41 20.39
C GLY A 386 -7.91 26.76 21.73
N VAL A 387 -8.90 27.28 22.45
CA VAL A 387 -9.37 26.66 23.71
C VAL A 387 -9.86 25.23 23.46
N ILE A 388 -10.65 24.99 22.42
CA ILE A 388 -11.10 23.63 22.06
C ILE A 388 -9.89 22.73 21.77
N PHE A 389 -8.89 23.22 21.03
CA PHE A 389 -7.66 22.48 20.74
C PHE A 389 -6.91 22.11 22.01
N PHE A 390 -6.71 23.06 22.92
CA PHE A 390 -6.03 22.81 24.20
C PHE A 390 -6.81 21.80 25.07
N VAL A 391 -8.13 21.94 25.17
CA VAL A 391 -8.98 20.99 25.90
C VAL A 391 -8.87 19.59 25.29
N GLU A 392 -8.94 19.45 23.96
CA GLU A 392 -8.78 18.16 23.28
C GLU A 392 -7.42 17.52 23.62
N LYS A 393 -6.34 18.30 23.60
CA LYS A 393 -4.99 17.82 23.92
C LYS A 393 -4.85 17.43 25.40
N LEU A 394 -5.40 18.22 26.31
CA LEU A 394 -5.38 17.91 27.75
C LEU A 394 -6.14 16.62 28.05
N VAL A 395 -7.34 16.46 27.49
CA VAL A 395 -8.12 15.23 27.62
C VAL A 395 -7.36 14.04 27.04
N GLY A 396 -6.69 14.21 25.88
CA GLY A 396 -5.90 13.13 25.29
C GLY A 396 -4.69 12.71 26.11
N ILE A 397 -3.95 13.67 26.68
CA ILE A 397 -2.84 13.40 27.57
C ILE A 397 -3.32 12.75 28.87
N ALA A 398 -4.43 13.23 29.46
CA ALA A 398 -5.00 12.66 30.67
C ALA A 398 -5.42 11.20 30.45
N VAL A 399 -6.23 10.93 29.41
CA VAL A 399 -6.70 9.58 29.09
C VAL A 399 -5.54 8.62 28.80
N SER A 400 -4.56 9.05 28.01
CA SER A 400 -3.40 8.20 27.66
C SER A 400 -2.50 7.88 28.86
N ARG A 401 -2.37 8.80 29.83
CA ARG A 401 -1.55 8.60 31.04
C ARG A 401 -2.28 7.88 32.17
N MET A 402 -3.59 8.05 32.28
CA MET A 402 -4.41 7.39 33.31
C MET A 402 -4.44 5.87 33.14
N GLY A 403 -4.46 5.38 31.90
CA GLY A 403 -4.46 3.97 31.61
C GLY A 403 -3.12 3.51 31.05
N GLY A 404 -2.01 3.63 31.80
CA GLY A 404 -0.73 3.08 31.37
C GLY A 404 -0.90 1.63 30.90
N LEU A 405 -0.77 1.39 29.60
CA LEU A 405 -1.02 0.09 29.00
C LEU A 405 0.25 -0.73 28.99
N TYR A 406 0.08 -2.04 28.90
CA TYR A 406 1.18 -2.96 28.82
C TYR A 406 1.07 -3.78 27.54
N ILE A 407 2.18 -3.83 26.81
CA ILE A 407 2.37 -4.79 25.72
C ILE A 407 2.59 -6.14 26.40
N VAL A 408 1.63 -7.04 26.25
CA VAL A 408 1.57 -8.37 26.87
C VAL A 408 2.36 -9.37 26.05
N GLU A 409 2.28 -9.27 24.73
CA GLU A 409 2.93 -10.22 23.82
C GLU A 409 3.47 -9.51 22.57
N VAL A 410 4.61 -9.97 22.08
CA VAL A 410 5.22 -9.48 20.84
C VAL A 410 5.68 -10.64 19.98
N ASN A 411 5.20 -10.67 18.72
CA ASN A 411 5.58 -11.68 17.74
C ASN A 411 6.27 -11.00 16.56
N LEU A 412 7.47 -11.48 16.22
CA LEU A 412 8.21 -11.01 15.05
C LEU A 412 7.81 -11.86 13.86
N LEU A 413 7.17 -11.21 12.90
CA LEU A 413 6.61 -11.82 11.71
C LEU A 413 7.54 -11.61 10.50
N PRO A 414 7.40 -12.43 9.45
CA PRO A 414 8.08 -12.24 8.18
C PRO A 414 7.85 -10.84 7.58
N SER A 415 8.67 -10.46 6.60
CA SER A 415 8.62 -9.12 5.97
C SER A 415 8.82 -7.95 6.96
N LYS A 416 9.55 -8.21 8.06
CA LYS A 416 9.87 -7.25 9.14
C LYS A 416 8.63 -6.62 9.77
N VAL A 417 7.61 -7.41 10.07
CA VAL A 417 6.41 -6.94 10.77
C VAL A 417 6.50 -7.31 12.25
N THR A 418 6.16 -6.38 13.14
CA THR A 418 6.05 -6.61 14.59
C THR A 418 4.58 -6.66 14.97
N HIS A 419 4.10 -7.80 15.45
CA HIS A 419 2.76 -7.93 16.02
C HIS A 419 2.83 -7.60 17.51
N LEU A 420 2.10 -6.58 17.93
CA LEU A 420 2.01 -6.13 19.32
C LEU A 420 0.63 -6.47 19.87
N VAL A 421 0.58 -7.27 20.94
CA VAL A 421 -0.63 -7.55 21.71
C VAL A 421 -0.62 -6.67 22.95
N ILE A 422 -1.56 -5.73 23.02
CA ILE A 422 -1.64 -4.74 24.08
C ILE A 422 -2.87 -5.02 24.93
N LYS A 423 -2.72 -5.00 26.26
CA LYS A 423 -3.84 -5.15 27.17
C LYS A 423 -4.85 -4.01 26.97
N ARG A 424 -6.11 -4.34 26.71
CA ARG A 424 -7.16 -3.36 26.46
C ARG A 424 -7.78 -2.92 27.79
N PRO A 425 -7.92 -1.61 28.07
CA PRO A 425 -8.62 -1.16 29.26
C PRO A 425 -10.14 -1.19 29.04
N PRO A 426 -10.96 -1.43 30.08
CA PRO A 426 -12.41 -1.68 29.94
C PRO A 426 -13.19 -0.54 29.26
N PHE A 427 -12.77 0.70 29.49
CA PHE A 427 -13.42 1.90 28.95
C PHE A 427 -13.02 2.22 27.50
N PHE A 428 -12.05 1.51 26.93
CA PHE A 428 -11.56 1.80 25.58
C PHE A 428 -12.40 1.07 24.53
N GLN A 429 -13.40 1.78 24.01
CA GLN A 429 -14.27 1.30 22.94
C GLN A 429 -13.81 1.88 21.60
N PHE A 430 -13.57 1.01 20.62
CA PHE A 430 -13.21 1.38 19.25
C PHE A 430 -14.13 0.69 18.23
N LYS A 431 -14.12 1.18 16.98
CA LYS A 431 -14.83 0.56 15.86
C LYS A 431 -13.83 -0.10 14.90
N PRO A 432 -14.26 -1.10 14.10
CA PRO A 432 -13.36 -1.78 13.17
C PRO A 432 -12.75 -0.80 12.17
N GLY A 433 -11.44 -0.93 11.94
CA GLY A 433 -10.68 -0.02 11.08
C GLY A 433 -10.25 1.30 11.73
N ASP A 434 -10.55 1.53 13.02
CA ASP A 434 -10.00 2.67 13.76
C ASP A 434 -8.48 2.57 13.94
N TYR A 435 -7.82 3.70 14.15
CA TYR A 435 -6.39 3.76 14.44
C TYR A 435 -6.09 4.49 15.75
N VAL A 436 -4.90 4.26 16.29
CA VAL A 436 -4.42 4.86 17.54
C VAL A 436 -3.01 5.40 17.35
N TYR A 437 -2.64 6.39 18.17
CA TYR A 437 -1.26 6.77 18.36
C TYR A 437 -0.67 6.01 19.53
N ILE A 438 0.48 5.37 19.33
CA ILE A 438 1.21 4.66 20.38
C ILE A 438 2.52 5.39 20.71
N ASN A 439 2.85 5.42 21.99
CA ASN A 439 4.15 5.79 22.51
C ASN A 439 4.71 4.62 23.32
N ILE A 440 5.94 4.21 23.01
CA ILE A 440 6.66 3.15 23.71
C ILE A 440 7.95 3.79 24.27
N PRO A 441 7.96 4.20 25.55
CA PRO A 441 9.06 4.99 26.12
C PRO A 441 10.44 4.33 26.03
N VAL A 442 10.48 3.00 26.02
CA VAL A 442 11.71 2.20 25.87
C VAL A 442 12.36 2.40 24.49
N ILE A 443 11.55 2.67 23.46
CA ILE A 443 12.02 2.95 22.09
C ILE A 443 12.25 4.44 21.89
N ALA A 444 11.25 5.26 22.25
CA ALA A 444 11.32 6.72 22.17
C ALA A 444 10.38 7.36 23.20
N LYS A 445 10.93 8.17 24.11
CA LYS A 445 10.18 8.76 25.24
C LYS A 445 9.07 9.73 24.81
N TYR A 446 9.26 10.48 23.73
CA TYR A 446 8.39 11.61 23.37
C TYR A 446 7.74 11.49 21.99
N GLU A 447 7.98 10.39 21.27
CA GLU A 447 7.44 10.20 19.91
C GLU A 447 6.14 9.41 19.94
N TRP A 448 5.15 9.88 19.19
CA TRP A 448 3.85 9.22 19.03
C TRP A 448 3.65 8.82 17.57
N HIS A 449 3.36 7.54 17.32
CA HIS A 449 3.25 6.97 15.98
C HIS A 449 1.86 6.39 15.74
N PRO A 450 1.20 6.68 14.61
CA PRO A 450 -0.14 6.17 14.32
C PRO A 450 -0.10 4.76 13.75
N PHE A 451 -0.94 3.86 14.26
CA PHE A 451 -1.15 2.51 13.73
C PHE A 451 -2.62 2.11 13.78
N THR A 452 -3.07 1.40 12.77
CA THR A 452 -4.43 0.86 12.70
C THR A 452 -4.59 -0.30 13.69
N ILE A 453 -5.73 -0.33 14.39
CA ILE A 453 -6.09 -1.45 15.23
C ILE A 453 -6.48 -2.60 14.31
N SER A 454 -5.74 -3.71 14.41
CA SER A 454 -5.90 -4.88 13.56
C SER A 454 -6.77 -5.98 14.18
N SER A 455 -7.06 -5.89 15.48
CA SER A 455 -8.01 -6.77 16.20
C SER A 455 -9.45 -6.28 16.04
N ALA A 456 -10.41 -7.18 16.20
CA ALA A 456 -11.84 -6.84 16.25
C ALA A 456 -12.20 -6.13 17.57
N PRO A 457 -13.15 -5.17 17.58
CA PRO A 457 -13.65 -4.56 18.81
C PRO A 457 -14.43 -5.51 19.72
N GLU A 458 -14.91 -6.63 19.19
CA GLU A 458 -15.59 -7.69 19.94
C GLU A 458 -14.64 -8.43 20.89
N GLN A 459 -13.32 -8.38 20.65
CA GLN A 459 -12.31 -8.93 21.55
C GLN A 459 -12.05 -7.97 22.72
N GLN A 460 -12.45 -8.36 23.92
CA GLN A 460 -12.50 -7.46 25.09
C GLN A 460 -11.16 -7.33 25.83
N ASP A 461 -10.31 -8.36 25.85
CA ASP A 461 -9.13 -8.39 26.73
C ASP A 461 -7.87 -7.74 26.14
N SER A 462 -7.75 -7.71 24.82
CA SER A 462 -6.56 -7.23 24.14
C SER A 462 -6.88 -6.51 22.84
N MET A 463 -5.99 -5.59 22.46
CA MET A 463 -5.98 -4.95 21.15
C MET A 463 -4.66 -5.24 20.44
N TRP A 464 -4.71 -5.41 19.12
CA TRP A 464 -3.55 -5.82 18.33
C TRP A 464 -3.12 -4.74 17.34
N LEU A 465 -1.81 -4.52 17.23
CA LEU A 465 -1.20 -3.66 16.22
C LEU A 465 -0.18 -4.45 15.40
N HIS A 466 -0.21 -4.28 14.08
CA HIS A 466 0.79 -4.84 13.18
C HIS A 466 1.64 -3.70 12.61
N VAL A 467 2.92 -3.67 13.02
CA VAL A 467 3.85 -2.57 12.71
C VAL A 467 4.91 -3.04 11.73
N ARG A 468 4.88 -2.55 10.49
CA ARG A 468 5.92 -2.84 9.50
C ARG A 468 7.12 -1.93 9.65
N SER A 469 8.32 -2.51 9.59
CA SER A 469 9.60 -1.80 9.72
C SER A 469 9.94 -1.05 8.42
N MET A 470 9.69 0.27 8.41
CA MET A 470 9.82 1.14 7.23
C MET A 470 10.53 2.48 7.52
N GLY A 471 10.83 2.79 8.78
CA GLY A 471 11.48 4.04 9.20
C GLY A 471 12.28 3.84 10.47
N GLN A 472 12.97 4.87 10.95
CA GLN A 472 13.89 4.72 12.09
C GLN A 472 13.21 4.17 13.35
N TRP A 473 12.05 4.72 13.74
CA TRP A 473 11.32 4.27 14.93
C TRP A 473 10.82 2.82 14.80
N THR A 474 10.21 2.46 13.66
CA THR A 474 9.69 1.10 13.44
C THR A 474 10.81 0.07 13.29
N ASN A 475 11.94 0.44 12.69
CA ASN A 475 13.13 -0.40 12.66
C ASN A 475 13.72 -0.60 14.07
N ARG A 476 13.82 0.46 14.89
CA ARG A 476 14.27 0.37 16.29
C ARG A 476 13.38 -0.53 17.12
N LEU A 477 12.06 -0.45 16.94
CA LEU A 477 11.09 -1.35 17.57
C LEU A 477 11.38 -2.82 17.23
N PHE A 478 11.50 -3.13 15.94
CA PHE A 478 11.75 -4.50 15.47
C PHE A 478 13.11 -5.03 15.94
N GLU A 479 14.18 -4.23 15.81
CA GLU A 479 15.53 -4.56 16.27
C GLU A 479 15.58 -4.80 17.79
N TYR A 480 14.92 -3.96 18.59
CA TYR A 480 14.87 -4.11 20.05
C TYR A 480 14.34 -5.48 20.48
N PHE A 481 13.23 -5.91 19.87
CA PHE A 481 12.65 -7.22 20.13
C PHE A 481 13.45 -8.37 19.52
N ARG A 482 14.10 -8.16 18.35
CA ARG A 482 14.96 -9.17 17.71
C ARG A 482 16.22 -9.47 18.53
N GLN A 483 16.92 -8.44 18.97
CA GLN A 483 18.18 -8.60 19.73
C GLN A 483 17.95 -9.28 21.08
N SER A 484 16.86 -8.91 21.75
CA SER A 484 16.50 -9.52 23.03
C SER A 484 16.04 -10.98 22.87
N ASP A 485 15.54 -11.39 21.70
CA ASP A 485 15.26 -12.79 21.37
C ASP A 485 16.57 -13.60 21.17
N SER A 486 17.54 -13.05 20.42
CA SER A 486 18.87 -13.65 20.24
C SER A 486 19.61 -13.88 21.56
N GLN A 487 19.53 -12.93 22.50
CA GLN A 487 20.13 -13.07 23.83
C GLN A 487 19.41 -14.13 24.69
N ALA A 488 18.08 -14.19 24.64
CA ALA A 488 17.31 -15.22 25.33
C ALA A 488 17.57 -16.63 24.77
N MET A 489 17.69 -16.78 23.45
CA MET A 489 18.08 -18.04 22.79
C MET A 489 19.51 -18.46 23.12
N SER A 490 20.46 -17.52 23.17
CA SER A 490 21.86 -17.80 23.56
C SER A 490 21.94 -18.35 24.99
N ASN A 491 21.27 -17.72 25.95
CA ASN A 491 21.21 -18.17 27.33
C ASN A 491 20.50 -19.53 27.47
N LYS A 492 19.44 -19.77 26.68
CA LYS A 492 18.75 -21.08 26.66
C LYS A 492 19.58 -22.18 25.99
N ARG A 493 20.45 -21.89 25.02
CA ARG A 493 21.31 -22.88 24.34
C ARG A 493 22.29 -23.55 25.31
N LEU A 494 22.85 -22.81 26.26
CA LEU A 494 23.71 -23.37 27.32
C LEU A 494 22.94 -24.31 28.26
N THR A 495 21.76 -23.91 28.73
CA THR A 495 20.90 -24.76 29.57
C THR A 495 20.28 -25.94 28.80
N ALA A 496 19.96 -25.78 27.52
CA ALA A 496 19.44 -26.83 26.65
C ALA A 496 20.53 -27.83 26.25
N SER A 497 21.78 -27.38 26.05
CA SER A 497 22.94 -28.26 25.83
C SER A 497 23.27 -29.08 27.09
N LEU A 498 23.12 -28.50 28.29
CA LEU A 498 23.23 -29.25 29.55
C LEU A 498 22.06 -30.22 29.78
N ARG A 499 20.85 -29.89 29.31
CA ARG A 499 19.65 -30.75 29.42
C ARG A 499 19.61 -31.85 28.35
N ASN A 500 20.14 -31.62 27.16
CA ASN A 500 20.20 -32.60 26.07
C ASN A 500 21.20 -33.73 26.35
N ARG A 501 22.19 -33.55 27.24
CA ARG A 501 22.98 -34.68 27.75
C ARG A 501 22.20 -35.65 28.65
N ARG A 502 20.98 -35.32 29.07
CA ARG A 502 20.12 -36.17 29.91
C ARG A 502 18.92 -36.79 29.20
N HIS A 503 18.64 -36.42 27.96
CA HIS A 503 17.46 -36.90 27.23
C HIS A 503 17.81 -37.20 25.76
N GLU A 504 18.61 -38.25 25.56
CA GLU A 504 18.89 -38.80 24.22
C GLU A 504 17.94 -39.95 23.84
N THR A 505 16.77 -40.04 24.47
CA THR A 505 15.74 -41.03 24.13
C THR A 505 14.33 -40.43 24.23
N ARG A 506 13.87 -39.82 23.12
CA ARG A 506 12.52 -39.98 22.53
C ARG A 506 12.05 -38.75 21.74
N ASN A 507 11.80 -39.01 20.46
CA ASN A 507 10.80 -38.46 19.54
C ASN A 507 10.91 -36.98 19.10
N GLN A 508 11.30 -36.83 17.84
CA GLN A 508 11.04 -35.67 16.99
C GLN A 508 9.56 -35.64 16.59
N ALA A 509 8.89 -34.52 16.89
CA ALA A 509 7.67 -34.09 16.23
C ALA A 509 7.76 -32.57 16.02
N SER A 510 7.40 -32.15 14.80
CA SER A 510 7.40 -30.78 14.26
C SER A 510 7.13 -29.66 15.26
N LYS A 511 8.02 -28.67 15.29
CA LYS A 511 7.77 -27.36 15.90
C LYS A 511 7.87 -26.28 14.83
N ASN A 512 6.73 -25.81 14.34
CA ASN A 512 6.62 -24.45 13.83
C ASN A 512 6.84 -23.51 15.02
N ILE A 513 7.99 -22.84 15.05
CA ILE A 513 8.36 -21.92 16.13
C ILE A 513 7.69 -20.58 15.83
N GLU A 514 6.45 -20.41 16.27
CA GLU A 514 5.90 -19.07 16.47
C GLU A 514 6.53 -18.52 17.77
N ASN A 515 7.46 -17.55 17.64
CA ASN A 515 8.15 -16.90 18.77
C ASN A 515 7.17 -16.04 19.58
N HIS A 516 6.28 -16.67 20.34
CA HIS A 516 5.39 -16.03 21.29
C HIS A 516 6.21 -15.55 22.48
N ARG A 517 6.37 -14.23 22.60
CA ARG A 517 7.07 -13.64 23.74
C ARG A 517 6.13 -12.84 24.61
N TYR A 518 5.84 -13.36 25.79
CA TYR A 518 5.23 -12.57 26.84
C TYR A 518 6.22 -11.53 27.37
N CYS A 519 5.83 -10.26 27.32
CA CYS A 519 6.57 -9.15 27.91
C CYS A 519 5.61 -8.28 28.73
N ASN A 520 6.16 -7.42 29.59
CA ASN A 520 5.37 -6.44 30.34
C ASN A 520 5.96 -5.05 30.13
N ILE A 521 5.89 -4.56 28.90
CA ILE A 521 6.48 -3.28 28.51
C ILE A 521 5.40 -2.21 28.57
N LYS A 522 5.67 -1.15 29.34
CA LYS A 522 4.78 0.01 29.45
C LYS A 522 4.69 0.74 28.10
N CYS A 523 3.48 1.02 27.65
CA CYS A 523 3.17 1.86 26.51
C CYS A 523 2.01 2.81 26.83
N TYR A 524 1.90 3.89 26.06
CA TYR A 524 0.78 4.82 26.14
C TYR A 524 0.05 4.85 24.79
N VAL A 525 -1.27 4.99 24.85
CA VAL A 525 -2.13 4.97 23.66
C VAL A 525 -3.04 6.18 23.69
N ASP A 526 -3.11 6.87 22.56
CA ASP A 526 -4.01 8.00 22.31
C ASP A 526 -4.95 7.66 21.14
N GLY A 527 -6.25 7.67 21.40
CA GLY A 527 -7.29 7.25 20.46
C GLY A 527 -8.50 6.65 21.18
N PRO A 528 -9.39 5.95 20.47
CA PRO A 528 -9.32 5.63 19.04
C PRO A 528 -9.74 6.79 18.13
N TYR A 529 -9.19 6.81 16.92
CA TYR A 529 -9.51 7.80 15.89
C TYR A 529 -10.23 7.14 14.72
N GLY A 530 -11.34 7.75 14.31
CA GLY A 530 -12.24 7.19 13.31
C GLY A 530 -11.76 7.35 11.87
N THR A 531 -12.06 6.35 11.06
CA THR A 531 -11.67 6.26 9.64
C THR A 531 -12.90 6.17 8.74
N PRO A 532 -12.76 6.48 7.43
CA PRO A 532 -13.89 6.41 6.49
C PRO A 532 -14.48 5.00 6.36
N THR A 533 -13.67 3.99 6.68
CA THR A 533 -13.96 2.56 6.54
C THR A 533 -14.97 2.05 7.57
N ARG A 534 -15.32 2.86 8.57
CA ARG A 534 -16.51 2.65 9.42
C ARG A 534 -17.80 2.51 8.59
N GLN A 535 -17.86 3.05 7.37
CA GLN A 535 -19.03 2.98 6.49
C GLN A 535 -19.19 1.62 5.80
N ILE A 536 -18.28 0.65 5.97
CA ILE A 536 -18.39 -0.69 5.35
C ILE A 536 -19.72 -1.34 5.70
N PHE A 537 -20.09 -1.36 6.98
CA PHE A 537 -21.31 -2.04 7.43
C PHE A 537 -22.61 -1.42 6.88
N ALA A 538 -22.54 -0.16 6.41
CA ALA A 538 -23.66 0.52 5.75
C ALA A 538 -23.71 0.27 4.23
N SER A 539 -22.71 -0.41 3.67
CA SER A 539 -22.60 -0.76 2.25
C SER A 539 -23.32 -2.07 1.98
N GLU A 540 -23.91 -2.23 0.79
CA GLU A 540 -24.55 -3.50 0.38
C GLU A 540 -23.52 -4.47 -0.19
N HIS A 541 -22.60 -3.95 -1.02
CA HIS A 541 -21.51 -4.72 -1.61
C HIS A 541 -20.20 -3.97 -1.38
N ALA A 542 -19.29 -4.57 -0.59
CA ALA A 542 -18.00 -3.97 -0.25
C ALA A 542 -16.85 -4.65 -0.97
N VAL A 543 -16.00 -3.88 -1.65
CA VAL A 543 -14.75 -4.36 -2.25
C VAL A 543 -13.59 -3.82 -1.42
N LEU A 544 -12.90 -4.70 -0.71
CA LEU A 544 -11.78 -4.38 0.19
C LEU A 544 -10.46 -4.67 -0.52
N ILE A 545 -9.71 -3.64 -0.88
CA ILE A 545 -8.46 -3.79 -1.61
C ILE A 545 -7.29 -3.34 -0.74
N GLY A 546 -6.52 -4.30 -0.24
CA GLY A 546 -5.30 -4.04 0.53
C GLY A 546 -4.04 -4.36 -0.28
N ALA A 547 -3.01 -3.51 -0.16
CA ALA A 547 -1.68 -3.79 -0.71
C ALA A 547 -0.61 -3.77 0.39
N GLY A 548 0.13 -4.87 0.55
CA GLY A 548 1.12 -5.00 1.62
C GLY A 548 0.50 -4.91 3.02
N ILE A 549 1.13 -4.10 3.90
CA ILE A 549 0.64 -3.83 5.26
C ILE A 549 -0.68 -3.04 5.29
N GLY A 550 -1.12 -2.50 4.15
CA GLY A 550 -2.42 -1.84 4.01
C GLY A 550 -3.62 -2.77 4.27
N ILE A 551 -3.38 -4.07 4.48
CA ILE A 551 -4.40 -5.04 4.87
C ILE A 551 -4.90 -4.89 6.32
N THR A 552 -4.10 -4.24 7.18
CA THR A 552 -4.35 -4.10 8.63
C THR A 552 -5.72 -3.54 9.04
N PRO A 553 -6.30 -2.50 8.40
CA PRO A 553 -7.69 -2.11 8.66
C PRO A 553 -8.67 -3.24 8.37
N PHE A 554 -8.50 -3.90 7.22
CA PHE A 554 -9.39 -4.97 6.76
C PHE A 554 -9.31 -6.21 7.66
N ALA A 555 -8.19 -6.45 8.33
CA ALA A 555 -8.07 -7.46 9.39
C ALA A 555 -9.13 -7.30 10.48
N SER A 556 -9.25 -6.10 11.04
CA SER A 556 -10.20 -5.78 12.11
C SER A 556 -11.64 -5.89 11.60
N ILE A 557 -11.88 -5.45 10.37
CA ILE A 557 -13.19 -5.47 9.74
C ILE A 557 -13.66 -6.90 9.47
N LEU A 558 -12.83 -7.73 8.84
CA LEU A 558 -13.18 -9.11 8.53
C LEU A 558 -13.46 -9.92 9.81
N GLN A 559 -12.64 -9.74 10.85
CA GLN A 559 -12.93 -10.37 12.16
C GLN A 559 -14.26 -9.89 12.74
N SER A 560 -14.54 -8.58 12.72
CA SER A 560 -15.80 -8.03 13.23
C SER A 560 -17.02 -8.51 12.43
N ILE A 561 -16.88 -8.67 11.11
CA ILE A 561 -17.90 -9.26 10.24
C ILE A 561 -18.20 -10.69 10.70
N ILE A 562 -17.17 -11.54 10.91
CA ILE A 562 -17.38 -12.91 11.43
C ILE A 562 -18.12 -12.88 12.76
N TYR A 563 -17.63 -12.08 13.72
CA TYR A 563 -18.24 -12.03 15.06
C TYR A 563 -19.71 -11.64 15.01
N ARG A 564 -20.11 -10.80 14.05
CA ARG A 564 -21.51 -10.41 13.84
C ARG A 564 -22.32 -11.47 13.11
N MET A 565 -21.74 -12.13 12.10
CA MET A 565 -22.40 -13.22 11.37
C MET A 565 -22.67 -14.43 12.26
N ARG A 566 -21.72 -14.81 13.13
CA ARG A 566 -21.86 -15.91 14.09
C ARG A 566 -22.96 -15.70 15.14
N LYS A 567 -23.57 -14.51 15.23
CA LYS A 567 -24.67 -14.22 16.17
C LYS A 567 -26.03 -14.81 15.74
N GLN A 568 -26.04 -15.90 14.99
CA GLN A 568 -27.30 -16.55 14.67
C GLN A 568 -27.95 -17.11 15.94
N ASN A 569 -29.24 -16.83 16.08
CA ASN A 569 -30.06 -17.15 17.25
C ASN A 569 -30.05 -18.65 17.57
N CYS A 570 -30.28 -19.00 18.84
CA CYS A 570 -30.53 -20.40 19.20
C CYS A 570 -31.70 -20.96 18.37
N PRO A 571 -31.49 -22.02 17.56
CA PRO A 571 -32.52 -22.54 16.66
C PRO A 571 -33.79 -23.01 17.37
N ASN A 572 -33.72 -23.25 18.68
CA ASN A 572 -34.82 -23.77 19.48
C ASN A 572 -35.63 -22.69 20.24
N CYS A 573 -35.09 -21.48 20.42
CA CYS A 573 -35.76 -20.47 21.26
C CYS A 573 -35.58 -19.02 20.83
N ASN A 574 -34.91 -18.77 19.70
CA ASN A 574 -34.68 -17.42 19.16
C ASN A 574 -33.91 -16.47 20.11
N TYR A 575 -33.29 -17.00 21.18
CA TYR A 575 -32.49 -16.24 22.13
C TYR A 575 -31.10 -15.91 21.54
N SER A 576 -30.69 -14.64 21.63
CA SER A 576 -29.38 -14.15 21.19
C SER A 576 -28.49 -13.94 22.41
N TRP A 577 -27.32 -14.60 22.44
CA TRP A 577 -26.41 -14.61 23.60
C TRP A 577 -25.62 -13.31 23.81
N CYS A 578 -25.85 -12.27 23.00
CA CYS A 578 -25.09 -11.01 23.02
C CYS A 578 -26.02 -9.78 22.88
N GLU A 579 -26.69 -9.37 23.97
CA GLU A 579 -27.64 -8.23 23.98
C GLU A 579 -27.01 -6.83 23.79
N THR A 580 -25.67 -6.68 23.76
CA THR A 580 -25.04 -5.34 23.85
C THR A 580 -24.77 -4.64 22.52
N ILE A 581 -25.05 -5.24 21.36
CA ILE A 581 -24.75 -4.63 20.05
C ILE A 581 -26.02 -4.63 19.19
N LYS A 582 -26.60 -3.46 18.95
CA LYS A 582 -27.76 -3.27 18.05
C LYS A 582 -27.40 -3.72 16.63
N ASP A 583 -27.77 -4.95 16.26
CA ASP A 583 -27.49 -5.57 14.94
C ASP A 583 -28.38 -5.06 13.79
N ASN A 584 -29.28 -4.10 14.03
CA ASN A 584 -30.19 -3.54 13.01
C ASN A 584 -29.49 -2.67 11.92
N GLU A 585 -28.16 -2.57 11.89
CA GLU A 585 -27.44 -1.64 11.00
C GLU A 585 -26.58 -2.30 9.90
N MET A 586 -26.40 -3.63 9.88
CA MET A 586 -25.57 -4.28 8.85
C MET A 586 -26.35 -4.50 7.56
N LYS A 587 -26.06 -3.71 6.53
CA LYS A 587 -26.67 -3.83 5.18
C LYS A 587 -25.86 -4.71 4.22
N LEU A 588 -24.71 -5.20 4.68
CA LEU A 588 -23.72 -5.88 3.87
C LEU A 588 -24.22 -7.26 3.44
N ARG A 589 -24.22 -7.51 2.12
CA ARG A 589 -24.67 -8.75 1.48
C ARG A 589 -23.53 -9.53 0.84
N LYS A 590 -22.48 -8.85 0.41
CA LYS A 590 -21.31 -9.44 -0.26
C LYS A 590 -20.05 -8.63 0.04
N VAL A 591 -18.94 -9.34 0.22
CA VAL A 591 -17.61 -8.77 0.39
C VAL A 591 -16.63 -9.41 -0.59
N ASP A 592 -15.99 -8.59 -1.42
CA ASP A 592 -14.82 -9.00 -2.21
C ASP A 592 -13.56 -8.50 -1.54
N PHE A 593 -12.72 -9.41 -1.07
CA PHE A 593 -11.47 -9.11 -0.40
C PHE A 593 -10.29 -9.39 -1.33
N ILE A 594 -9.64 -8.33 -1.80
CA ILE A 594 -8.52 -8.39 -2.72
C ILE A 594 -7.24 -8.00 -1.98
N TRP A 595 -6.31 -8.94 -1.82
CA TRP A 595 -5.04 -8.70 -1.16
C TRP A 595 -3.86 -8.87 -2.11
N ILE A 596 -3.09 -7.80 -2.27
CA ILE A 596 -1.96 -7.73 -3.20
C ILE A 596 -0.67 -7.65 -2.42
N ASN A 597 0.23 -8.60 -2.63
CA ASN A 597 1.59 -8.58 -2.09
C ASN A 597 2.62 -8.77 -3.19
N ARG A 598 3.84 -8.34 -2.89
CA ARG A 598 4.99 -8.63 -3.76
C ARG A 598 5.39 -10.09 -3.61
N ASP A 599 5.73 -10.49 -2.38
CA ASP A 599 6.37 -11.76 -2.05
C ASP A 599 5.47 -12.66 -1.19
N GLN A 600 5.62 -13.98 -1.31
CA GLN A 600 4.84 -15.00 -0.57
C GLN A 600 4.86 -14.78 0.95
N LYS A 601 6.05 -14.48 1.52
CA LYS A 601 6.23 -14.31 2.97
C LYS A 601 5.33 -13.23 3.59
N SER A 602 4.84 -12.29 2.78
CA SER A 602 3.95 -11.24 3.25
C SER A 602 2.53 -11.74 3.56
N PHE A 603 2.16 -12.92 3.06
CA PHE A 603 0.87 -13.56 3.35
C PHE A 603 0.86 -14.28 4.71
N GLU A 604 1.98 -14.86 5.13
CA GLU A 604 2.09 -15.80 6.26
C GLU A 604 1.38 -15.35 7.54
N TRP A 605 1.59 -14.10 7.98
CA TRP A 605 1.05 -13.64 9.26
C TRP A 605 -0.47 -13.47 9.28
N PHE A 606 -1.11 -13.34 8.11
CA PHE A 606 -2.54 -13.10 7.99
C PHE A 606 -3.29 -14.34 7.50
N VAL A 607 -2.58 -15.33 6.96
CA VAL A 607 -3.14 -16.59 6.45
C VAL A 607 -3.89 -17.35 7.53
N SER A 608 -3.43 -17.35 8.78
CA SER A 608 -4.14 -18.03 9.88
C SER A 608 -5.54 -17.47 10.10
N LEU A 609 -5.69 -16.14 10.03
CA LEU A 609 -6.99 -15.49 10.11
C LEU A 609 -7.84 -15.78 8.88
N LEU A 610 -7.26 -15.71 7.67
CA LEU A 610 -7.97 -16.03 6.42
C LEU A 610 -8.45 -17.48 6.37
N THR A 611 -7.66 -18.41 6.91
CA THR A 611 -8.02 -19.83 7.00
C THR A 611 -9.22 -20.00 7.92
N LYS A 612 -9.20 -19.34 9.09
CA LYS A 612 -10.32 -19.33 10.02
C LYS A 612 -11.59 -18.75 9.39
N LEU A 613 -11.45 -17.62 8.69
CA LEU A 613 -12.51 -16.98 7.91
C LEU A 613 -13.13 -17.95 6.89
N GLU A 614 -12.30 -18.66 6.14
CA GLU A 614 -12.77 -19.58 5.09
C GLU A 614 -13.40 -20.85 5.65
N MET A 615 -12.92 -21.34 6.79
CA MET A 615 -13.52 -22.48 7.50
C MET A 615 -14.91 -22.13 8.03
N ASP A 616 -15.05 -20.98 8.70
CA ASP A 616 -16.34 -20.55 9.27
C ASP A 616 -17.44 -20.38 8.20
N GLN A 617 -17.07 -19.98 6.99
CA GLN A 617 -18.01 -19.80 5.88
C GLN A 617 -18.34 -21.09 5.13
N ALA A 618 -17.52 -22.14 5.25
CA ALA A 618 -17.80 -23.41 4.60
C ALA A 618 -19.01 -24.12 5.19
N ASP A 619 -19.34 -23.80 6.44
CA ASP A 619 -20.41 -24.43 7.21
C ASP A 619 -21.78 -23.75 6.99
N GLU A 620 -21.79 -22.54 6.39
CA GLU A 620 -22.98 -21.71 6.16
C GLU A 620 -23.06 -21.29 4.67
N GLU A 621 -23.75 -22.06 3.81
CA GLU A 621 -24.71 -21.58 2.77
C GLU A 621 -24.80 -22.40 1.45
N PRO A 622 -26.03 -22.62 0.94
CA PRO A 622 -26.34 -23.06 -0.44
C PRO A 622 -26.36 -21.94 -1.52
N GLU A 623 -26.37 -20.64 -1.17
CA GLU A 623 -26.65 -19.52 -2.11
C GLU A 623 -25.41 -18.70 -2.56
N GLY A 624 -24.20 -19.20 -2.28
CA GLY A 624 -22.93 -18.61 -2.73
C GLY A 624 -22.13 -17.93 -1.62
N ARG A 625 -20.83 -17.70 -1.83
CA ARG A 625 -19.93 -17.21 -0.76
C ARG A 625 -20.15 -15.73 -0.44
N PHE A 626 -20.53 -15.43 0.81
CA PHE A 626 -20.64 -14.06 1.34
C PHE A 626 -19.33 -13.27 1.27
N LEU A 627 -18.19 -13.89 1.59
CA LEU A 627 -16.85 -13.31 1.43
C LEU A 627 -16.13 -14.08 0.33
N GLU A 628 -15.68 -13.35 -0.69
CA GLU A 628 -14.83 -13.88 -1.73
C GLU A 628 -13.45 -13.28 -1.62
N MET A 629 -12.44 -14.13 -1.51
CA MET A 629 -11.06 -13.71 -1.35
C MET A 629 -10.33 -13.80 -2.68
N HIS A 630 -9.41 -12.87 -2.93
CA HIS A 630 -8.58 -12.83 -4.11
C HIS A 630 -7.17 -12.41 -3.70
N MET A 631 -6.22 -13.33 -3.77
CA MET A 631 -4.83 -13.08 -3.43
C MET A 631 -4.03 -12.89 -4.70
N TYR A 632 -3.23 -11.83 -4.76
CA TYR A 632 -2.37 -11.52 -5.90
C TYR A 632 -0.92 -11.39 -5.47
N MET A 633 -0.04 -12.12 -6.15
CA MET A 633 1.40 -12.07 -5.90
C MET A 633 2.13 -11.46 -7.11
N THR A 634 2.58 -10.22 -6.96
CA THR A 634 3.08 -9.44 -8.11
C THR A 634 4.52 -9.77 -8.52
N SER A 635 5.31 -10.47 -7.68
CA SER A 635 6.62 -11.00 -8.09
C SER A 635 6.53 -12.31 -8.85
N ALA A 636 5.42 -13.04 -8.70
CA ALA A 636 5.23 -14.32 -9.36
C ALA A 636 5.22 -14.10 -10.87
N LEU A 637 5.89 -15.00 -11.59
CA LEU A 637 5.83 -15.01 -13.05
C LEU A 637 4.36 -15.14 -13.47
N SER A 638 3.93 -14.25 -14.36
CA SER A 638 2.54 -14.20 -14.79
C SER A 638 2.15 -15.47 -15.55
N LYS A 639 0.85 -15.75 -15.70
CA LYS A 639 0.37 -16.82 -16.60
C LYS A 639 0.85 -16.66 -18.04
N ASN A 640 1.27 -15.46 -18.42
CA ASN A 640 1.74 -15.10 -19.75
C ASN A 640 3.26 -15.18 -19.88
N ASP A 641 3.94 -15.83 -18.93
CA ASP A 641 5.40 -16.01 -18.93
C ASP A 641 5.72 -17.47 -19.25
N MET A 642 6.50 -17.72 -20.30
CA MET A 642 6.78 -19.05 -20.87
C MET A 642 7.50 -19.93 -19.85
N LYS A 643 8.33 -19.30 -19.01
CA LYS A 643 9.03 -19.93 -17.88
C LYS A 643 8.08 -20.41 -16.78
N ALA A 644 6.88 -19.87 -16.69
CA ALA A 644 5.95 -20.11 -15.60
C ALA A 644 4.92 -21.19 -15.89
N ILE A 645 4.79 -21.62 -17.14
CA ILE A 645 3.70 -22.49 -17.59
C ILE A 645 3.67 -23.80 -16.82
N GLY A 646 4.78 -24.56 -16.82
CA GLY A 646 4.86 -25.82 -16.09
C GLY A 646 4.60 -25.65 -14.60
N LEU A 647 5.14 -24.57 -13.99
CA LEU A 647 4.88 -24.26 -12.59
C LEU A 647 3.41 -23.92 -12.32
N GLN A 648 2.75 -23.12 -13.16
CA GLN A 648 1.34 -22.78 -12.99
C GLN A 648 0.44 -23.99 -13.16
N MET A 649 0.75 -24.88 -14.12
CA MET A 649 0.05 -26.14 -14.32
C MET A 649 0.23 -27.07 -13.12
N ALA A 650 1.47 -27.26 -12.65
CA ALA A 650 1.75 -28.07 -11.47
C ALA A 650 0.98 -27.55 -10.23
N LEU A 651 0.99 -26.23 -10.01
CA LEU A 651 0.21 -25.60 -8.94
C LEU A 651 -1.30 -25.81 -9.10
N ASP A 652 -1.81 -25.78 -10.34
CA ASP A 652 -3.24 -26.01 -10.63
C ASP A 652 -3.67 -27.46 -10.40
N LEU A 653 -2.87 -28.41 -10.88
CA LEU A 653 -3.11 -29.84 -10.69
C LEU A 653 -3.07 -30.20 -9.20
N LEU A 654 -2.05 -29.74 -8.48
CA LEU A 654 -1.93 -29.99 -7.06
C LEU A 654 -3.06 -29.32 -6.27
N ALA A 655 -3.45 -28.09 -6.63
CA ALA A 655 -4.58 -27.42 -5.98
C ALA A 655 -5.91 -28.14 -6.24
N LYS A 656 -6.11 -28.72 -7.42
CA LYS A 656 -7.28 -29.54 -7.74
C LYS A 656 -7.29 -30.86 -6.95
N LYS A 657 -6.11 -31.48 -6.76
CA LYS A 657 -5.91 -32.70 -5.96
C LYS A 657 -6.16 -32.45 -4.46
N GLU A 658 -5.58 -31.39 -3.89
CA GLU A 658 -5.65 -31.07 -2.46
C GLU A 658 -6.85 -30.20 -2.05
N LYS A 659 -7.56 -29.61 -3.02
CA LYS A 659 -8.59 -28.56 -2.80
C LYS A 659 -8.08 -27.38 -1.97
N ARG A 660 -6.77 -27.11 -2.03
CA ARG A 660 -6.06 -26.04 -1.32
C ARG A 660 -4.93 -25.48 -2.17
N ASP A 661 -4.66 -24.20 -2.02
CA ASP A 661 -3.59 -23.46 -2.67
C ASP A 661 -2.24 -23.83 -2.05
N SER A 662 -1.28 -24.29 -2.84
CA SER A 662 0.04 -24.70 -2.32
C SER A 662 0.89 -23.54 -1.79
N ILE A 663 0.55 -22.30 -2.17
CA ILE A 663 1.28 -21.08 -1.75
C ILE A 663 0.82 -20.59 -0.38
N THR A 664 -0.49 -20.51 -0.17
CA THR A 664 -1.10 -19.94 1.05
C THR A 664 -1.78 -20.96 1.95
N GLY A 665 -2.09 -22.17 1.46
CA GLY A 665 -2.86 -23.19 2.17
C GLY A 665 -4.39 -22.93 2.22
N LEU A 666 -4.86 -21.83 1.65
CA LEU A 666 -6.28 -21.47 1.56
C LEU A 666 -6.99 -22.26 0.45
N ARG A 667 -8.32 -22.45 0.51
CA ARG A 667 -9.08 -23.03 -0.63
C ARG A 667 -9.13 -22.07 -1.81
N THR A 668 -8.97 -20.78 -1.55
CA THR A 668 -8.91 -19.74 -2.55
C THR A 668 -7.51 -19.68 -3.17
N ARG A 669 -7.42 -19.76 -4.51
CA ARG A 669 -6.16 -19.76 -5.27
C ARG A 669 -5.48 -18.39 -5.26
N THR A 670 -4.15 -18.40 -5.10
CA THR A 670 -3.31 -17.21 -5.30
C THR A 670 -3.07 -16.98 -6.79
N GLN A 671 -3.40 -15.78 -7.29
CA GLN A 671 -3.21 -15.39 -8.69
C GLN A 671 -1.82 -14.75 -8.89
N PRO A 672 -1.02 -15.24 -9.84
CA PRO A 672 0.27 -14.63 -10.16
C PRO A 672 0.11 -13.31 -10.91
N GLY A 673 1.03 -12.38 -10.69
CA GLY A 673 1.07 -11.10 -11.38
C GLY A 673 0.12 -10.05 -10.79
N ARG A 674 -0.17 -9.02 -11.58
CA ARG A 674 -1.02 -7.88 -11.17
C ARG A 674 -2.47 -8.13 -11.54
N PRO A 675 -3.44 -7.68 -10.72
CA PRO A 675 -4.85 -7.78 -11.08
C PRO A 675 -5.18 -6.99 -12.33
N ASP A 676 -5.91 -7.60 -13.27
CA ASP A 676 -6.60 -6.88 -14.33
C ASP A 676 -7.86 -6.23 -13.75
N TRP A 677 -7.72 -4.98 -13.31
CA TRP A 677 -8.81 -4.22 -12.72
C TRP A 677 -10.03 -4.08 -13.62
N GLY A 678 -9.87 -4.13 -14.95
CA GLY A 678 -10.98 -4.08 -15.89
C GLY A 678 -11.85 -5.33 -15.79
N LYS A 679 -11.21 -6.51 -15.79
CA LYS A 679 -11.90 -7.80 -15.61
C LYS A 679 -12.48 -7.95 -14.21
N VAL A 680 -11.71 -7.62 -13.17
CA VAL A 680 -12.15 -7.72 -11.77
C VAL A 680 -13.40 -6.86 -11.53
N PHE A 681 -13.39 -5.59 -11.95
CA PHE A 681 -14.51 -4.70 -11.69
C PHE A 681 -15.73 -5.02 -12.55
N LYS A 682 -15.52 -5.56 -13.76
CA LYS A 682 -16.59 -6.08 -14.60
C LYS A 682 -17.30 -7.23 -13.90
N LYS A 683 -16.56 -8.21 -13.36
CA LYS A 683 -17.12 -9.33 -12.59
C LYS A 683 -17.94 -8.83 -11.39
N VAL A 684 -17.36 -7.94 -10.57
CA VAL A 684 -18.05 -7.34 -9.41
C VAL A 684 -19.35 -6.64 -9.83
N SER A 685 -19.34 -5.95 -10.97
CA SER A 685 -20.54 -5.29 -11.50
C SER A 685 -21.62 -6.28 -11.96
N GLU A 686 -21.23 -7.44 -12.47
CA GLU A 686 -22.13 -8.47 -13.02
C GLU A 686 -22.84 -9.26 -11.90
N GLU A 687 -22.23 -9.36 -10.72
CA GLU A 687 -22.82 -10.02 -9.55
C GLU A 687 -24.08 -9.33 -8.99
N LYS A 688 -24.26 -8.03 -9.30
CA LYS A 688 -25.45 -7.22 -8.95
C LYS A 688 -25.89 -7.33 -7.48
N LYS A 689 -24.94 -7.36 -6.54
CA LYS A 689 -25.21 -7.49 -5.09
C LYS A 689 -25.54 -6.17 -4.38
N GLY A 690 -25.91 -5.13 -5.13
CA GLY A 690 -26.32 -3.82 -4.61
C GLY A 690 -25.31 -2.71 -4.94
N LYS A 691 -25.36 -1.61 -4.19
CA LYS A 691 -24.46 -0.47 -4.42
C LYS A 691 -23.03 -0.80 -3.98
N VAL A 692 -22.12 -0.80 -4.95
CA VAL A 692 -20.70 -1.17 -4.75
C VAL A 692 -19.89 -0.02 -4.16
N HIS A 693 -19.27 -0.29 -3.00
CA HIS A 693 -18.31 0.60 -2.35
C HIS A 693 -16.93 -0.04 -2.29
N VAL A 694 -15.95 0.62 -2.91
CA VAL A 694 -14.55 0.18 -2.98
C VAL A 694 -13.74 0.89 -1.89
N PHE A 695 -13.19 0.12 -0.96
CA PHE A 695 -12.29 0.58 0.10
C PHE A 695 -10.87 0.16 -0.25
N TYR A 696 -9.94 1.12 -0.31
CA TYR A 696 -8.56 0.86 -0.71
C TYR A 696 -7.56 1.36 0.34
N CYS A 697 -6.61 0.51 0.68
CA CYS A 697 -5.47 0.86 1.54
C CYS A 697 -4.16 0.32 0.94
N GLY A 698 -3.26 1.23 0.55
CA GLY A 698 -2.00 0.87 -0.11
C GLY A 698 -1.29 2.03 -0.79
N SER A 699 -0.42 1.72 -1.77
CA SER A 699 0.39 2.72 -2.47
C SER A 699 -0.47 3.80 -3.19
N PRO A 700 -0.04 5.08 -3.21
CA PRO A 700 -0.78 6.13 -3.92
C PRO A 700 -0.84 5.96 -5.43
N ALA A 701 0.14 5.27 -6.04
CA ALA A 701 0.15 5.00 -7.48
C ALA A 701 -1.01 4.06 -7.85
N LEU A 702 -1.15 2.94 -7.14
CA LEU A 702 -2.24 1.98 -7.35
C LEU A 702 -3.61 2.60 -6.99
N ALA A 703 -3.67 3.47 -5.97
CA ALA A 703 -4.89 4.20 -5.64
C ALA A 703 -5.45 5.01 -6.84
N LYS A 704 -4.57 5.61 -7.66
CA LYS A 704 -4.99 6.39 -8.83
C LYS A 704 -5.65 5.51 -9.90
N VAL A 705 -5.10 4.31 -10.11
CA VAL A 705 -5.59 3.31 -11.06
C VAL A 705 -6.96 2.78 -10.61
N ILE A 706 -7.06 2.32 -9.35
CA ILE A 706 -8.32 1.80 -8.80
C ILE A 706 -9.39 2.88 -8.78
N LYS A 707 -9.05 4.13 -8.42
CA LYS A 707 -10.00 5.24 -8.45
C LYS A 707 -10.52 5.49 -9.87
N ALA A 708 -9.66 5.42 -10.89
CA ALA A 708 -10.07 5.61 -12.27
C ALA A 708 -11.01 4.50 -12.75
N GLN A 709 -10.74 3.24 -12.37
CA GLN A 709 -11.62 2.12 -12.68
C GLN A 709 -12.94 2.21 -11.90
N SER A 710 -12.90 2.60 -10.62
CA SER A 710 -14.12 2.84 -9.82
C SER A 710 -15.01 3.89 -10.47
N GLU A 711 -14.42 4.99 -10.98
CA GLU A 711 -15.15 6.01 -11.73
C GLU A 711 -15.74 5.45 -13.03
N LYS A 712 -15.02 4.59 -13.76
CA LYS A 712 -15.51 3.96 -15.00
C LYS A 712 -16.77 3.11 -14.76
N PHE A 713 -16.82 2.36 -13.66
CA PHE A 713 -17.93 1.48 -13.31
C PHE A 713 -18.99 2.14 -12.39
N GLY A 714 -18.83 3.42 -12.04
CA GLY A 714 -19.76 4.13 -11.16
C GLY A 714 -19.70 3.71 -9.69
N PHE A 715 -18.62 3.08 -9.25
CA PHE A 715 -18.42 2.65 -7.87
C PHE A 715 -17.94 3.80 -6.98
N ASN A 716 -18.38 3.80 -5.72
CA ASN A 716 -17.89 4.76 -4.74
C ASN A 716 -16.51 4.34 -4.24
N PHE A 717 -15.52 5.23 -4.31
CA PHE A 717 -14.15 4.94 -3.92
C PHE A 717 -13.75 5.67 -2.63
N TYR A 718 -13.27 4.89 -1.66
CA TYR A 718 -12.79 5.35 -0.36
C TYR A 718 -11.32 4.96 -0.21
N LYS A 719 -10.46 5.97 0.03
CA LYS A 719 -9.03 5.75 0.23
C LYS A 719 -8.65 5.91 1.69
N GLU A 720 -7.96 4.93 2.21
CA GLU A 720 -7.26 5.01 3.49
C GLU A 720 -5.78 5.37 3.30
N ASN A 721 -5.22 6.05 4.30
CA ASN A 721 -3.79 6.34 4.36
C ASN A 721 -3.30 5.96 5.76
N PHE A 722 -2.56 4.86 5.87
CA PHE A 722 -1.82 4.46 7.06
C PHE A 722 -0.35 4.30 6.71
#